data_AF-A0A7W8J9G3-F1
#
_entry.id   AF-A0A7W8J9G3-F1
#
_cell.length_a   1.000
_cell.length_b   1.000
_cell.length_c   1.000
_cell.angle_alpha   90.00
_cell.angle_beta   90.00
_cell.angle_gamma   90.00
#
_symmetry.space_group_name_H-M   'P 1'
#
loop_
_entity.id
_entity.type
_entity.pdbx_description
1 polymer ?
#
loop_
_entity_poly.entity_id
_entity_poly.type
_entity_poly.pdbx_seq_one_letter_code
_entity_poly.pdbx_strand_id
1 'polypeptide(L)'
;MAKAFRRSRFLGTLAATLLACPLLHADPVRFDLAGPKVDVHVTRSGKVLPIAQVPSLQPGDKIWLRADLPPTQSVHYLLVAAFLRGTTNPPPDNWFFEIQTWNKKVREEGVTITVPAEAQQVILFLAPETGGDFSTLRSAVRGRPGIFVRASQDLIEAGFEQARIETYLAAIRRVPPEDTKGLAEHSDLLSRTLNLKPNGDCFKRPVDTQSTCLTQAGNQTLLDDGHGQSVADALNEGSNSDLINQASYTRLAGGGNYSPYVGAIVDLIRITSTLHTAKYQYIPAIAFPEGDALNLRLNTPPSFNNPKSVIVIGLPAIQAAVPPPLRSPNPEAISCLLKPEVALPVDGAPLVYATALAHDLVLHLDGPNGGTDIPVTPDAFRGGLVLAHLPARKPLPLDSSVPSDTDSKPNTNSSAPPEPHPTETASAHPGTNTITGTITGFWGFDPFKGPTLKLQDSPGKDWKLADDDVLIAGRENHLMLSSTGTACVDTISLDTSTGKLVETKWKPADKPSAIDVTVSLKSIDPGSLHLAIKQFGDDKADTVAAKTYSEPARLTALELHAGDTTADLTGSSLDQVQQLTINNLIFTPAPPNIPSNQDTATPTPAPVNPDTQLRLTLPPNSQAPKLRVGDHLTANFSLKDGRTLTLPVTVSPPRPSVTLLSKNIGQSTTTPIHLADQDDLPADQQLTFSLKSIAPFPRTGKIEVSNADDSLHTTLSVASGNLVLQNPHTLLATLDPLKDFGASAFGPLRLRPVSPDGTTGDWLPLVTLVRLPTLKDLHCPADTALPCTVTGSSLYLVDSIATDSAFTSPTTVPEGFVGTALTLPHPAKTGFFLRLRDDPTAANIVILPILLQPSSPTPNASATAAGPRILPKN
;
A
#
# COMPACT_ATOMS: atom_id res chain seq x y z
N MET A 1 28.90 74.62 13.52
CA MET A 1 30.11 73.90 13.06
C MET A 1 30.53 72.86 14.09
N ALA A 2 30.58 71.59 13.63
CA ALA A 2 31.42 70.49 14.11
C ALA A 2 31.56 70.20 15.63
N LYS A 3 30.53 69.59 16.26
CA LYS A 3 30.74 68.59 17.35
C LYS A 3 29.49 67.81 17.81
N ALA A 4 28.28 68.19 17.41
CA ALA A 4 27.05 67.51 17.88
C ALA A 4 26.63 66.26 17.07
N PHE A 5 27.15 66.06 15.85
CA PHE A 5 26.65 65.00 14.96
C PHE A 5 27.37 63.63 15.06
N ARG A 6 28.38 63.48 15.93
CA ARG A 6 29.16 62.23 16.05
C ARG A 6 28.74 61.31 17.20
N ARG A 7 27.86 61.75 18.11
CA ARG A 7 27.39 60.92 19.25
C ARG A 7 26.10 60.15 19.00
N SER A 8 25.32 60.50 17.97
CA SER A 8 24.06 59.81 17.68
C SER A 8 24.25 58.53 16.84
N ARG A 9 25.32 58.42 16.04
CA ARG A 9 25.58 57.22 15.22
C ARG A 9 26.20 56.04 15.96
N PHE A 10 26.83 56.26 17.12
CA PHE A 10 27.43 55.18 17.93
C PHE A 10 26.47 54.58 18.98
N LEU A 11 25.40 55.30 19.39
CA LEU A 11 24.37 54.71 20.25
C LEU A 11 23.34 53.88 19.45
N GLY A 12 23.06 54.26 18.20
CA GLY A 12 22.12 53.51 17.35
C GLY A 12 22.64 52.16 16.86
N THR A 13 23.96 52.00 16.67
CA THR A 13 24.57 50.74 16.24
C THR A 13 24.86 49.76 17.38
N LEU A 14 25.03 50.25 18.63
CA LEU A 14 25.16 49.39 19.80
C LEU A 14 23.78 48.87 20.29
N ALA A 15 22.71 49.65 20.10
CA ALA A 15 21.34 49.21 20.41
C ALA A 15 20.79 48.20 19.38
N ALA A 16 21.20 48.29 18.12
CA ALA A 16 20.78 47.36 17.07
C ALA A 16 21.54 46.01 17.08
N THR A 17 22.70 45.92 17.74
CA THR A 17 23.45 44.67 17.90
C THR A 17 23.11 43.89 19.18
N LEU A 18 22.40 44.51 20.14
CA LEU A 18 21.87 43.84 21.34
C LEU A 18 20.46 43.26 21.17
N LEU A 19 19.78 43.53 20.04
CA LEU A 19 18.46 42.99 19.71
C LEU A 19 18.49 41.83 18.70
N ALA A 20 19.68 41.36 18.32
CA ALA A 20 19.88 40.24 17.40
C ALA A 20 20.67 39.08 18.04
N CYS A 21 20.59 38.91 19.36
CA CYS A 21 20.78 37.57 19.91
C CYS A 21 19.53 36.78 19.53
N PRO A 22 19.62 35.66 18.78
CA PRO A 22 18.56 34.69 18.90
C PRO A 22 18.44 34.40 20.40
N LEU A 23 17.22 34.50 20.95
CA LEU A 23 16.90 33.70 22.11
C LEU A 23 17.26 32.27 21.72
N LEU A 24 18.48 31.85 22.09
CA LEU A 24 18.80 30.46 22.32
C LEU A 24 17.74 30.04 23.32
N HIS A 25 16.63 29.52 22.78
CA HIS A 25 15.68 28.77 23.56
C HIS A 25 16.54 27.64 24.10
N ALA A 26 16.81 27.70 25.40
CA ALA A 26 17.46 26.61 26.09
C ALA A 26 16.69 25.35 25.69
N ASP A 27 17.41 24.37 25.14
CA ASP A 27 16.87 23.05 24.85
C ASP A 27 16.05 22.64 26.07
N PRO A 28 14.80 22.21 25.89
CA PRO A 28 13.96 21.90 27.02
C PRO A 28 14.64 20.76 27.80
N VAL A 29 14.78 20.98 29.10
CA VAL A 29 15.73 20.28 29.98
C VAL A 29 15.61 18.75 29.84
N ARG A 30 16.67 18.10 29.35
CA ARG A 30 16.71 16.65 29.07
C ARG A 30 17.28 15.88 30.27
N PHE A 31 16.75 14.71 30.57
CA PHE A 31 17.31 13.75 31.53
C PHE A 31 18.28 12.79 30.82
N ASP A 32 19.42 13.30 30.38
CA ASP A 32 20.42 12.57 29.59
C ASP A 32 21.76 12.37 30.30
N LEU A 33 21.97 13.03 31.44
CA LEU A 33 23.21 12.91 32.21
C LEU A 33 23.17 11.66 33.10
N ALA A 34 24.17 10.79 32.97
CA ALA A 34 24.29 9.61 33.84
C ALA A 34 24.53 10.02 35.30
N GLY A 35 23.70 9.51 36.21
CA GLY A 35 23.86 9.65 37.65
C GLY A 35 24.51 8.43 38.30
N PRO A 36 24.87 8.52 39.60
CA PRO A 36 25.39 7.38 40.36
C PRO A 36 24.37 6.24 40.46
N LYS A 37 24.83 4.98 40.43
CA LYS A 37 23.95 3.82 40.56
C LYS A 37 23.64 3.53 42.03
N VAL A 38 22.42 3.10 42.31
CA VAL A 38 22.01 2.63 43.64
C VAL A 38 21.39 1.25 43.49
N ASP A 39 22.01 0.24 44.07
CA ASP A 39 21.46 -1.11 44.11
C ASP A 39 20.40 -1.21 45.21
N VAL A 40 19.26 -1.76 44.83
CA VAL A 40 18.08 -1.94 45.66
C VAL A 40 17.46 -3.30 45.38
N HIS A 41 17.19 -4.05 46.43
CA HIS A 41 16.30 -5.21 46.38
C HIS A 41 15.40 -5.22 47.60
N VAL A 42 14.25 -5.86 47.46
CA VAL A 42 13.20 -5.86 48.48
C VAL A 42 12.94 -7.29 48.91
N THR A 43 12.87 -7.50 50.22
CA THR A 43 12.44 -8.77 50.80
C THR A 43 11.05 -8.61 51.41
N ARG A 44 10.08 -9.38 50.90
CA ARG A 44 8.71 -9.50 51.44
C ARG A 44 8.44 -10.96 51.77
N SER A 45 8.06 -11.24 53.01
CA SER A 45 7.71 -12.61 53.46
C SER A 45 8.73 -13.70 53.10
N GLY A 46 10.03 -13.36 53.11
CA GLY A 46 11.13 -14.28 52.79
C GLY A 46 11.46 -14.42 51.30
N LYS A 47 10.65 -13.87 50.39
CA LYS A 47 10.97 -13.75 48.96
C LYS A 47 11.74 -12.46 48.71
N VAL A 48 12.83 -12.53 47.95
CA VAL A 48 13.62 -11.37 47.52
C VAL A 48 13.30 -11.09 46.06
N LEU A 49 12.98 -9.83 45.73
CA LEU A 49 12.85 -9.37 44.36
C LEU A 49 13.79 -8.19 44.08
N PRO A 50 14.41 -8.14 42.88
CA PRO A 50 15.12 -6.97 42.41
C PRO A 50 14.19 -5.78 42.30
N ILE A 51 14.68 -4.55 42.49
CA ILE A 51 13.85 -3.35 42.41
C ILE A 51 13.11 -3.19 41.07
N ALA A 52 13.67 -3.71 39.97
CA ALA A 52 13.01 -3.73 38.66
C ALA A 52 11.73 -4.57 38.60
N GLN A 53 11.52 -5.48 39.56
CA GLN A 53 10.32 -6.31 39.70
C GLN A 53 9.42 -5.83 40.84
N VAL A 54 9.66 -4.66 41.46
CA VAL A 54 8.88 -4.19 42.62
C VAL A 54 7.99 -3.01 42.22
N PRO A 55 6.69 -3.24 41.92
CA PRO A 55 5.77 -2.17 41.52
C PRO A 55 5.33 -1.30 42.70
N SER A 56 5.32 -1.87 43.92
CA SER A 56 5.00 -1.17 45.15
C SER A 56 5.62 -1.85 46.36
N LEU A 57 5.85 -1.06 47.40
CA LEU A 57 6.31 -1.50 48.72
C LEU A 57 5.13 -1.68 49.67
N GLN A 58 5.33 -2.44 50.75
CA GLN A 58 4.35 -2.62 51.82
C GLN A 58 5.02 -2.42 53.19
N PRO A 59 4.25 -2.01 54.22
CA PRO A 59 4.74 -1.98 55.59
C PRO A 59 5.34 -3.33 56.00
N GLY A 60 6.53 -3.31 56.60
CA GLY A 60 7.28 -4.51 56.99
C GLY A 60 8.23 -5.07 55.93
N ASP A 61 8.17 -4.60 54.68
CA ASP A 61 9.18 -4.94 53.67
C ASP A 61 10.58 -4.54 54.15
N LYS A 62 11.58 -5.35 53.80
CA LYS A 62 12.99 -5.03 54.03
C LYS A 62 13.62 -4.54 52.75
N ILE A 63 14.01 -3.27 52.71
CA ILE A 63 14.69 -2.65 51.58
C ILE A 63 16.19 -2.73 51.86
N TRP A 64 16.93 -3.44 51.03
CA TRP A 64 18.39 -3.40 51.04
C TRP A 64 18.87 -2.31 50.08
N LEU A 65 19.80 -1.48 50.52
CA LEU A 65 20.32 -0.32 49.79
C LEU A 65 21.85 -0.35 49.76
N ARG A 66 22.43 -0.14 48.57
CA ARG A 66 23.87 0.07 48.39
C ARG A 66 24.12 1.08 47.28
N ALA A 67 24.88 2.13 47.56
CA ALA A 67 25.35 3.03 46.50
C ALA A 67 26.55 2.39 45.78
N ASP A 68 26.41 2.11 44.48
CA ASP A 68 27.48 1.58 43.64
C ASP A 68 28.33 2.74 43.11
N LEU A 69 29.27 3.16 43.94
CA LEU A 69 30.17 4.29 43.69
C LEU A 69 31.57 3.77 43.32
N PRO A 70 32.22 4.33 42.28
CA PRO A 70 33.56 3.90 41.90
C PRO A 70 34.57 3.98 43.06
N PRO A 71 35.45 2.99 43.23
CA PRO A 71 36.43 2.98 44.33
C PRO A 71 37.42 4.15 44.26
N THR A 72 37.57 4.77 43.09
CA THR A 72 38.42 5.93 42.83
C THR A 72 37.76 7.28 43.15
N GLN A 73 36.51 7.29 43.64
CA GLN A 73 35.77 8.52 43.90
C GLN A 73 36.36 9.29 45.09
N SER A 74 36.74 10.54 44.87
CA SER A 74 37.39 11.40 45.88
C SER A 74 36.40 12.13 46.81
N VAL A 75 35.11 12.14 46.46
CA VAL A 75 34.06 12.79 47.25
C VAL A 75 33.20 11.72 47.92
N HIS A 76 32.99 11.86 49.22
CA HIS A 76 32.08 11.01 49.97
C HIS A 76 30.64 11.48 49.77
N TYR A 77 29.78 10.55 49.35
CA TYR A 77 28.34 10.78 49.26
C TYR A 77 27.64 10.19 50.48
N LEU A 78 26.81 10.98 51.12
CA LEU A 78 25.87 10.52 52.13
C LEU A 78 24.57 10.08 51.44
N LEU A 79 24.19 8.82 51.63
CA LEU A 79 22.88 8.31 51.24
C LEU A 79 21.92 8.46 52.43
N VAL A 80 20.78 9.12 52.22
CA VAL A 80 19.75 9.27 53.25
C VAL A 80 18.44 8.70 52.72
N ALA A 81 17.88 7.72 53.43
CA ALA A 81 16.54 7.23 53.15
C ALA A 81 15.54 7.89 54.10
N ALA A 82 14.45 8.41 53.57
CA ALA A 82 13.39 9.05 54.34
C ALA A 82 12.01 8.48 53.96
N PHE A 83 11.25 8.04 54.95
CA PHE A 83 9.85 7.67 54.77
C PHE A 83 8.93 8.87 54.96
N LEU A 84 7.83 8.93 54.21
CA LEU A 84 6.85 10.01 54.22
C LEU A 84 5.46 9.48 54.56
N ARG A 85 4.66 10.29 55.25
CA ARG A 85 3.30 9.97 55.71
C ARG A 85 2.22 10.77 54.98
N GLY A 86 2.46 11.11 53.71
CA GLY A 86 1.60 12.00 52.92
C GLY A 86 2.00 13.47 53.00
N THR A 87 1.19 14.34 52.39
CA THR A 87 1.60 15.72 52.05
C THR A 87 1.57 16.73 53.20
N THR A 88 0.81 16.44 54.25
CA THR A 88 0.52 17.39 55.34
C THR A 88 1.09 16.99 56.69
N ASN A 89 1.58 15.74 56.85
CA ASN A 89 2.04 15.22 58.12
C ASN A 89 3.58 15.04 58.12
N PRO A 90 4.34 15.79 58.95
CA PRO A 90 5.78 15.63 59.05
C PRO A 90 6.15 14.21 59.51
N PRO A 91 7.11 13.53 58.84
CA PRO A 91 7.55 12.22 59.28
C PRO A 91 8.27 12.28 60.65
N PRO A 92 8.14 11.23 61.48
CA PRO A 92 8.90 11.06 62.73
C PRO A 92 10.42 11.03 62.51
N ASP A 93 11.20 11.33 63.56
CA ASP A 93 12.67 11.34 63.46
C ASP A 93 13.29 9.98 63.17
N ASN A 94 12.66 8.89 63.65
CA ASN A 94 13.12 7.52 63.41
C ASN A 94 12.77 6.98 62.01
N TRP A 95 12.19 7.80 61.13
CA TRP A 95 11.92 7.46 59.73
C TRP A 95 13.03 7.94 58.77
N PHE A 96 14.11 8.48 59.31
CA PHE A 96 15.28 8.95 58.57
C PHE A 96 16.48 8.07 58.88
N PHE A 97 17.09 7.52 57.83
CA PHE A 97 18.22 6.60 57.94
C PHE A 97 19.45 7.21 57.28
N GLU A 98 20.52 7.36 58.06
CA GLU A 98 21.81 7.89 57.61
C GLU A 98 22.72 6.74 57.15
N ILE A 99 23.13 6.74 55.88
CA ILE A 99 23.96 5.69 55.29
C ILE A 99 25.25 6.31 54.75
N GLN A 100 26.34 6.10 55.47
CA GLN A 100 27.68 6.57 55.09
C GLN A 100 28.27 5.61 54.05
N THR A 101 28.18 5.96 52.77
CA THR A 101 28.57 5.08 51.64
C THR A 101 30.06 4.73 51.62
N TRP A 102 30.90 5.54 52.28
CA TRP A 102 32.34 5.30 52.40
C TRP A 102 32.71 4.33 53.52
N ASN A 103 31.80 3.99 54.44
CA ASN A 103 32.04 2.98 55.45
C ASN A 103 32.29 1.62 54.78
N LYS A 104 33.40 0.94 55.11
CA LYS A 104 33.81 -0.32 54.48
C LYS A 104 32.70 -1.37 54.52
N LYS A 105 32.05 -1.54 55.67
CA LYS A 105 30.98 -2.53 55.84
C LYS A 105 29.75 -2.20 54.99
N VAL A 106 29.34 -0.92 54.96
CA VAL A 106 28.21 -0.44 54.14
C VAL A 106 28.49 -0.64 52.65
N ARG A 107 29.73 -0.42 52.21
CA ARG A 107 30.13 -0.57 50.81
C ARG A 107 30.13 -2.03 50.35
N GLU A 108 30.56 -2.95 51.22
CA GLU A 108 30.64 -4.38 50.91
C GLU A 108 29.29 -5.09 51.09
N GLU A 109 28.57 -4.80 52.18
CA GLU A 109 27.36 -5.54 52.59
C GLU A 109 26.05 -4.80 52.36
N GLY A 110 26.07 -3.50 52.05
CA GLY A 110 24.88 -2.64 51.97
C GLY A 110 24.23 -2.38 53.34
N VAL A 111 23.06 -1.74 53.33
CA VAL A 111 22.24 -1.48 54.53
C VAL A 111 20.81 -1.91 54.29
N THR A 112 20.23 -2.65 55.24
CA THR A 112 18.82 -3.02 55.22
C THR A 112 18.01 -2.11 56.14
N ILE A 113 16.96 -1.49 55.59
CA ILE A 113 15.96 -0.72 56.33
C ILE A 113 14.60 -1.39 56.23
N THR A 114 13.78 -1.27 57.27
CA THR A 114 12.42 -1.84 57.29
C THR A 114 11.40 -0.75 57.04
N VAL A 115 10.44 -1.00 56.15
CA VAL A 115 9.35 -0.07 55.86
C VAL A 115 8.46 0.11 57.10
N PRO A 116 8.35 1.33 57.67
CA PRO A 116 7.53 1.57 58.85
C PRO A 116 6.03 1.35 58.59
N ALA A 117 5.28 1.05 59.65
CA ALA A 117 3.83 1.15 59.60
C ALA A 117 3.39 2.59 59.26
N GLU A 118 2.32 2.74 58.49
CA GLU A 118 1.75 4.03 58.02
C GLU A 118 2.60 4.83 57.03
N ALA A 119 3.79 4.37 56.64
CA ALA A 119 4.56 5.01 55.58
C ALA A 119 3.83 4.86 54.23
N GLN A 120 3.82 5.93 53.42
CA GLN A 120 3.14 5.97 52.12
C GLN A 120 4.12 6.16 50.95
N GLN A 121 5.26 6.82 51.19
CA GLN A 121 6.34 6.95 50.22
C GLN A 121 7.70 6.76 50.90
N VAL A 122 8.71 6.45 50.10
CA VAL A 122 10.12 6.48 50.48
C VAL A 122 10.91 7.21 49.42
N ILE A 123 11.80 8.09 49.87
CA ILE A 123 12.65 8.91 49.01
C ILE A 123 14.10 8.74 49.46
N LEU A 124 15.01 8.67 48.51
CA LEU A 124 16.44 8.62 48.76
C LEU A 124 17.08 9.95 48.37
N PHE A 125 18.04 10.38 49.18
CA PHE A 125 18.88 11.53 48.89
C PHE A 125 20.33 11.10 48.80
N LEU A 126 21.03 11.51 47.75
CA LEU A 126 22.48 11.36 47.64
C LEU A 126 23.10 12.76 47.69
N ALA A 127 23.75 13.09 48.80
CA ALA A 127 24.32 14.41 49.06
C ALA A 127 25.84 14.34 49.30
N PRO A 128 26.65 15.26 48.75
CA PRO A 128 28.07 15.33 49.10
C PRO A 128 28.27 15.63 50.59
N GLU A 129 29.24 15.00 51.24
CA GLU A 129 29.56 15.20 52.66
C GLU A 129 30.05 16.64 52.95
N THR A 130 29.47 17.28 53.95
CA THR A 130 29.78 18.66 54.40
C THR A 130 29.78 18.83 55.92
N GLY A 131 29.36 17.81 56.68
CA GLY A 131 29.23 17.87 58.13
C GLY A 131 27.97 18.62 58.57
N GLY A 132 26.86 17.89 58.78
CA GLY A 132 25.53 18.45 59.13
C GLY A 132 24.43 18.19 58.10
N ASP A 133 24.73 17.38 57.09
CA ASP A 133 23.89 17.17 55.89
C ASP A 133 22.63 16.38 56.23
N PHE A 134 22.78 15.31 57.04
CA PHE A 134 21.66 14.52 57.54
C PHE A 134 20.64 15.39 58.29
N SER A 135 21.09 16.22 59.24
CA SER A 135 20.18 17.12 59.97
C SER A 135 19.53 18.17 59.08
N THR A 136 20.23 18.65 58.05
CA THR A 136 19.71 19.64 57.10
C THR A 136 18.63 19.02 56.21
N LEU A 137 18.90 17.84 55.64
CA LEU A 137 17.95 17.08 54.80
C LEU A 137 16.72 16.67 55.61
N ARG A 138 16.91 16.13 56.82
CA ARG A 138 15.81 15.78 57.73
C ARG A 138 14.91 16.99 58.01
N SER A 139 15.50 18.14 58.35
CA SER A 139 14.74 19.37 58.60
C SER A 139 14.01 19.87 57.35
N ALA A 140 14.63 19.77 56.16
CA ALA A 140 14.00 20.15 54.90
C ALA A 140 12.76 19.30 54.59
N VAL A 141 12.87 17.98 54.73
CA VAL A 141 11.76 17.04 54.51
C VAL A 141 10.65 17.25 55.54
N ARG A 142 10.99 17.35 56.84
CA ARG A 142 9.98 17.57 57.90
C ARG A 142 9.29 18.92 57.79
N GLY A 143 9.99 19.96 57.34
CA GLY A 143 9.42 21.30 57.19
C GLY A 143 8.46 21.43 56.00
N ARG A 144 8.67 20.64 54.93
CA ARG A 144 7.87 20.72 53.69
C ARG A 144 7.61 19.33 53.08
N PRO A 145 6.97 18.38 53.80
CA PRO A 145 6.86 16.98 53.37
C PRO A 145 6.09 16.84 52.04
N GLY A 146 5.04 17.65 51.82
CA GLY A 146 4.24 17.60 50.60
C GLY A 146 5.01 17.87 49.30
N ILE A 147 6.12 18.60 49.36
CA ILE A 147 6.96 18.83 48.19
C ILE A 147 7.69 17.54 47.79
N PHE A 148 8.22 16.80 48.76
CA PHE A 148 8.93 15.54 48.51
C PHE A 148 7.98 14.39 48.18
N VAL A 149 6.75 14.39 48.72
CA VAL A 149 5.72 13.43 48.31
C VAL A 149 5.38 13.62 46.84
N ARG A 150 5.09 14.85 46.41
CA ARG A 150 4.81 15.15 45.00
C ARG A 150 6.01 14.82 44.12
N ALA A 151 7.21 15.26 44.51
CA ALA A 151 8.42 14.96 43.75
C ALA A 151 8.66 13.45 43.59
N SER A 152 8.41 12.64 44.63
CA SER A 152 8.52 11.18 44.55
C SER A 152 7.51 10.57 43.58
N GLN A 153 6.26 11.06 43.57
CA GLN A 153 5.21 10.57 42.67
C GLN A 153 5.54 10.92 41.21
N ASP A 154 5.87 12.19 40.96
CA ASP A 154 6.21 12.69 39.62
C ASP A 154 7.47 11.99 39.05
N LEU A 155 8.46 11.68 39.89
CA LEU A 155 9.68 10.96 39.49
C LEU A 155 9.40 9.53 39.03
N ILE A 156 8.51 8.82 39.74
CA ILE A 156 8.13 7.44 39.38
C ILE A 156 7.34 7.45 38.07
N GLU A 157 6.37 8.36 37.95
CA GLU A 157 5.57 8.52 36.73
C GLU A 157 6.45 8.85 35.52
N ALA A 158 7.38 9.80 35.67
CA ALA A 158 8.34 10.15 34.63
C ALA A 158 9.25 8.96 34.24
N GLY A 159 9.62 8.11 35.20
CA GLY A 159 10.39 6.89 34.95
C GLY A 159 9.63 5.86 34.10
N PHE A 160 8.36 5.59 34.44
CA PHE A 160 7.52 4.69 33.65
C PHE A 160 7.27 5.20 32.23
N GLU A 161 7.03 6.49 32.08
CA GLU A 161 6.88 7.11 30.76
C GLU A 161 8.15 7.01 29.92
N GLN A 162 9.30 7.34 30.51
CA GLN A 162 10.56 7.26 29.80
C GLN A 162 10.93 5.81 29.43
N ALA A 163 10.58 4.82 30.27
CA ALA A 163 10.75 3.41 29.94
C ALA A 163 9.93 2.98 28.70
N ARG A 164 8.69 3.48 28.57
CA ARG A 164 7.84 3.24 27.39
C ARG A 164 8.45 3.88 26.13
N ILE A 165 8.90 5.13 26.23
CA ILE A 165 9.55 5.85 25.12
C ILE A 165 10.83 5.12 24.67
N GLU A 166 11.64 4.65 25.60
CA GLU A 166 12.87 3.92 25.28
C GLU A 166 12.58 2.58 24.62
N THR A 167 11.54 1.88 25.09
CA THR A 167 11.08 0.63 24.46
C THR A 167 10.60 0.89 23.03
N TYR A 168 9.83 1.96 22.81
CA TYR A 168 9.40 2.38 21.47
C TYR A 168 10.59 2.67 20.56
N LEU A 169 11.53 3.50 21.02
CA LEU A 169 12.70 3.90 20.24
C LEU A 169 13.61 2.71 19.92
N ALA A 170 13.78 1.78 20.86
CA ALA A 170 14.55 0.55 20.63
C ALA A 170 13.85 -0.37 19.61
N ALA A 171 12.52 -0.51 19.70
CA ALA A 171 11.74 -1.37 18.83
C ALA A 171 11.64 -0.82 17.39
N ILE A 172 11.33 0.48 17.21
CA ILE A 172 11.17 1.06 15.88
C ILE A 172 12.49 1.09 15.08
N ARG A 173 13.64 1.16 15.78
CA ARG A 173 14.98 1.05 15.16
C ARG A 173 15.26 -0.32 14.55
N ARG A 174 14.45 -1.35 14.84
CA ARG A 174 14.56 -2.69 14.23
C ARG A 174 13.97 -2.72 12.82
N VAL A 175 13.12 -1.76 12.46
CA VAL A 175 12.53 -1.66 11.12
C VAL A 175 13.54 -1.01 10.17
N PRO A 176 13.79 -1.60 8.98
CA PRO A 176 14.66 -0.99 7.97
C PRO A 176 14.16 0.41 7.57
N PRO A 177 15.02 1.44 7.53
CA PRO A 177 14.62 2.82 7.20
C PRO A 177 13.89 2.98 5.86
N GLU A 178 14.18 2.12 4.89
CA GLU A 178 13.61 2.08 3.54
C GLU A 178 12.22 1.44 3.47
N ASP A 179 11.80 0.69 4.49
CA ASP A 179 10.49 0.02 4.54
C ASP A 179 9.43 0.95 5.12
N THR A 180 8.88 1.84 4.29
CA THR A 180 7.85 2.81 4.69
C THR A 180 6.58 2.15 5.22
N LYS A 181 6.18 1.03 4.60
CA LYS A 181 5.01 0.27 5.02
C LYS A 181 5.27 -0.38 6.38
N GLY A 182 6.40 -1.06 6.53
CA GLY A 182 6.81 -1.64 7.80
C GLY A 182 6.94 -0.60 8.91
N LEU A 183 7.47 0.59 8.62
CA LEU A 183 7.58 1.69 9.59
C LEU A 183 6.22 2.16 10.08
N ALA A 184 5.25 2.34 9.18
CA ALA A 184 3.89 2.74 9.55
C ALA A 184 3.18 1.64 10.36
N GLU A 185 3.24 0.38 9.91
CA GLU A 185 2.60 -0.76 10.58
C GLU A 185 3.16 -1.00 11.99
N HIS A 186 4.49 -1.05 12.14
CA HIS A 186 5.10 -1.25 13.46
C HIS A 186 4.96 -0.03 14.37
N SER A 187 4.94 1.19 13.81
CA SER A 187 4.67 2.39 14.60
C SER A 187 3.25 2.41 15.15
N ASP A 188 2.23 1.98 14.39
CA ASP A 188 0.84 1.85 14.88
C ASP A 188 0.73 0.73 15.92
N LEU A 189 1.43 -0.38 15.70
CA LEU A 189 1.42 -1.48 16.67
C LEU A 189 2.07 -1.06 18.00
N LEU A 190 3.25 -0.45 17.94
CA LEU A 190 3.97 0.06 19.11
C LEU A 190 3.20 1.19 19.81
N SER A 191 2.54 2.07 19.07
CA SER A 191 1.73 3.16 19.63
C SER A 191 0.61 2.59 20.50
N ARG A 192 -0.10 1.55 20.03
CA ARG A 192 -1.15 0.87 20.78
C ARG A 192 -0.58 0.12 21.99
N THR A 193 0.41 -0.76 21.78
CA THR A 193 0.95 -1.63 22.84
C THR A 193 1.63 -0.86 23.96
N LEU A 194 2.36 0.20 23.62
CA LEU A 194 2.99 1.07 24.59
C LEU A 194 2.12 2.26 24.96
N ASN A 195 0.91 2.42 24.42
CA ASN A 195 -0.01 3.54 24.61
C ASN A 195 0.59 4.93 24.33
N LEU A 196 1.51 5.02 23.37
CA LEU A 196 2.20 6.25 22.96
C LEU A 196 1.55 6.83 21.69
N LYS A 197 1.70 8.13 21.43
CA LYS A 197 1.13 8.78 20.24
C LYS A 197 2.23 9.39 19.36
N PRO A 198 2.91 8.59 18.52
CA PRO A 198 4.00 9.09 17.69
C PRO A 198 3.51 10.17 16.72
N ASN A 199 4.42 11.06 16.31
CA ASN A 199 4.07 12.16 15.41
C ASN A 199 3.72 11.65 14.01
N GLY A 200 2.43 11.67 13.68
CA GLY A 200 1.91 11.23 12.39
C GLY A 200 2.44 12.05 11.19
N ASP A 201 2.90 13.28 11.40
CA ASP A 201 3.51 14.09 10.34
C ASP A 201 4.84 13.53 9.86
N CYS A 202 5.49 12.65 10.63
CA CYS A 202 6.70 11.96 10.18
C CYS A 202 6.46 11.09 8.94
N PHE A 203 5.27 10.49 8.79
CA PHE A 203 4.91 9.69 7.61
C PHE A 203 4.66 10.53 6.36
N LYS A 204 4.49 11.85 6.50
CA LYS A 204 4.34 12.80 5.37
C LYS A 204 5.69 13.28 4.83
N ARG A 205 6.81 12.94 5.49
CA ARG A 205 8.16 13.36 5.08
C ARG A 205 8.75 12.45 4.00
N PRO A 206 9.79 12.91 3.27
CA PRO A 206 10.56 12.04 2.36
C PRO A 206 11.04 10.76 3.05
N VAL A 207 11.01 9.64 2.33
CA VAL A 207 11.26 8.27 2.85
C VAL A 207 12.54 8.17 3.68
N ASP A 208 13.61 8.78 3.18
CA ASP A 208 14.95 8.83 3.80
C ASP A 208 14.98 9.55 5.16
N THR A 209 13.95 10.35 5.46
CA THR A 209 13.87 11.14 6.71
C THR A 209 12.79 10.65 7.68
N GLN A 210 11.94 9.69 7.28
CA GLN A 210 10.81 9.22 8.10
C GLN A 210 11.29 8.53 9.39
N SER A 211 12.21 7.57 9.27
CA SER A 211 12.81 6.84 10.40
C SER A 211 13.52 7.80 11.36
N THR A 212 14.26 8.77 10.82
CA THR A 212 14.95 9.81 11.59
C THR A 212 13.94 10.72 12.29
N CYS A 213 12.85 11.12 11.64
CA CYS A 213 11.79 11.91 12.26
C CYS A 213 11.13 11.16 13.44
N LEU A 214 10.76 9.89 13.25
CA LEU A 214 10.12 9.06 14.28
C LEU A 214 11.05 8.80 15.48
N THR A 215 12.35 8.72 15.25
CA THR A 215 13.33 8.44 16.31
C THR A 215 13.90 9.71 16.96
N GLN A 216 13.95 10.83 16.26
CA GLN A 216 14.35 12.13 16.80
C GLN A 216 13.21 12.86 17.52
N ALA A 217 11.94 12.57 17.18
CA ALA A 217 10.77 13.09 17.89
C ALA A 217 10.73 12.69 19.38
N GLY A 218 11.58 11.75 19.83
CA GLY A 218 11.82 11.46 21.26
C GLY A 218 12.22 12.71 22.08
N ASN A 219 12.56 13.81 21.39
CA ASN A 219 12.68 15.14 21.97
C ASN A 219 11.29 15.82 22.03
N GLN A 220 10.50 15.47 23.04
CA GLN A 220 9.26 16.16 23.45
C GLN A 220 8.09 16.19 22.44
N THR A 221 8.26 15.68 21.22
CA THR A 221 7.27 15.73 20.14
C THR A 221 6.77 14.34 19.69
N LEU A 222 7.21 13.27 20.36
CA LEU A 222 6.67 11.91 20.18
C LEU A 222 5.32 11.73 20.90
N LEU A 223 4.85 12.79 21.56
CA LEU A 223 3.51 12.92 22.10
C LEU A 223 2.93 14.15 21.40
N ASP A 224 1.99 13.96 20.50
CA ASP A 224 0.98 14.99 20.29
C ASP A 224 0.29 15.17 21.65
N ASP A 225 0.61 16.26 22.36
CA ASP A 225 0.25 16.50 23.76
C ASP A 225 -1.25 16.74 23.98
N GLY A 226 -2.06 16.59 22.93
CA GLY A 226 -3.51 16.75 23.00
C GLY A 226 -3.93 18.17 23.38
N HIS A 227 -3.01 19.13 23.49
CA HIS A 227 -3.32 20.51 23.84
C HIS A 227 -3.88 21.31 22.64
N GLY A 228 -4.01 20.68 21.47
CA GLY A 228 -4.77 21.18 20.34
C GLY A 228 -6.22 20.71 20.25
N GLN A 229 -6.65 19.71 21.02
CA GLN A 229 -7.99 19.12 20.87
C GLN A 229 -8.91 19.53 22.02
N SER A 230 -9.84 20.42 21.71
CA SER A 230 -10.90 20.79 22.63
C SER A 230 -11.82 19.58 22.87
N VAL A 231 -12.39 19.51 24.07
CA VAL A 231 -13.41 18.51 24.50
C VAL A 231 -14.58 18.38 23.50
N ALA A 232 -14.76 19.33 22.59
CA ALA A 232 -15.78 19.29 21.53
C ALA A 232 -15.49 18.28 20.40
N ASP A 233 -14.22 17.97 20.08
CA ASP A 233 -13.91 17.03 19.00
C ASP A 233 -14.00 15.56 19.46
N ALA A 234 -13.69 15.29 20.73
CA ALA A 234 -13.92 13.98 21.36
C ALA A 234 -15.41 13.61 21.48
N LEU A 235 -16.32 14.58 21.31
CA LEU A 235 -17.77 14.36 21.26
C LEU A 235 -18.28 14.15 19.82
N ASN A 236 -17.49 14.49 18.80
CA ASN A 236 -17.86 14.37 17.39
C ASN A 236 -17.35 13.07 16.75
N GLU A 237 -16.26 12.47 17.25
CA GLU A 237 -15.78 11.15 16.82
C GLU A 237 -16.48 10.06 17.65
N GLY A 238 -17.57 9.54 17.08
CA GLY A 238 -18.57 8.72 17.77
C GLY A 238 -18.03 7.44 18.42
N SER A 239 -17.86 7.48 19.75
CA SER A 239 -17.84 6.33 20.66
C SER A 239 -17.95 6.84 22.10
N ASN A 240 -19.18 7.01 22.61
CA ASN A 240 -19.40 7.40 24.02
C ASN A 240 -18.88 6.36 25.02
N SER A 241 -18.56 5.14 24.56
CA SER A 241 -17.92 4.07 25.34
C SER A 241 -16.45 4.33 25.64
N ASP A 242 -15.71 4.99 24.73
CA ASP A 242 -14.29 5.28 24.95
C ASP A 242 -14.10 6.38 25.98
N LEU A 243 -14.98 7.39 26.00
CA LEU A 243 -14.91 8.48 26.98
C LEU A 243 -15.20 7.99 28.41
N ILE A 244 -16.16 7.07 28.59
CA ILE A 244 -16.51 6.50 29.90
C ILE A 244 -15.43 5.53 30.39
N ASN A 245 -14.84 4.74 29.49
CA ASN A 245 -13.71 3.89 29.82
C ASN A 245 -12.49 4.74 30.21
N GLN A 246 -12.13 5.76 29.43
CA GLN A 246 -10.98 6.62 29.71
C GLN A 246 -11.11 7.40 31.03
N ALA A 247 -12.32 7.83 31.41
CA ALA A 247 -12.56 8.53 32.68
C ALA A 247 -12.33 7.64 33.93
N SER A 248 -12.53 6.32 33.81
CA SER A 248 -12.46 5.38 34.94
C SER A 248 -11.03 5.04 35.41
N TYR A 249 -9.99 5.39 34.64
CA TYR A 249 -8.59 5.04 34.93
C TYR A 249 -7.75 6.17 35.55
N THR A 250 -8.34 7.33 35.85
CA THR A 250 -7.64 8.58 36.19
C THR A 250 -7.18 8.76 37.65
N ARG A 251 -6.93 7.69 38.41
CA ARG A 251 -6.28 7.81 39.73
C ARG A 251 -5.02 6.98 39.77
N LEU A 252 -3.98 7.55 40.40
CA LEU A 252 -2.61 7.08 40.69
C LEU A 252 -2.41 5.60 41.16
N ALA A 253 -3.44 4.75 41.08
CA ALA A 253 -3.42 3.33 41.41
C ALA A 253 -4.34 2.50 40.48
N GLY A 254 -4.39 2.78 39.18
CA GLY A 254 -5.10 1.96 38.19
C GLY A 254 -4.44 2.07 36.82
N GLY A 255 -3.73 1.03 36.38
CA GLY A 255 -2.80 1.05 35.25
C GLY A 255 -3.43 1.21 33.85
N GLY A 256 -4.12 2.32 33.59
CA GLY A 256 -4.61 2.72 32.26
C GLY A 256 -4.50 4.24 32.06
N ASN A 257 -3.94 4.64 30.91
CA ASN A 257 -3.69 6.03 30.47
C ASN A 257 -2.81 6.91 31.38
N TYR A 258 -1.49 6.76 31.24
CA TYR A 258 -0.53 7.82 31.58
C TYR A 258 -0.39 8.82 30.41
N SER A 259 -0.68 10.10 30.70
CA SER A 259 0.04 11.30 30.19
C SER A 259 -0.66 12.54 30.77
N PRO A 260 0.06 13.35 31.56
CA PRO A 260 0.75 14.51 30.99
C PRO A 260 2.24 14.56 31.39
N TYR A 261 3.08 13.80 30.68
CA TYR A 261 4.54 13.71 30.90
C TYR A 261 5.23 15.09 30.93
N VAL A 262 4.84 16.00 30.03
CA VAL A 262 5.38 17.38 30.00
C VAL A 262 4.99 18.14 31.27
N GLY A 263 3.75 17.97 31.74
CA GLY A 263 3.27 18.58 32.98
C GLY A 263 4.04 18.08 34.20
N ALA A 264 4.20 16.77 34.36
CA ALA A 264 4.90 16.15 35.49
C ALA A 264 6.38 16.54 35.56
N ILE A 265 7.11 16.54 34.44
CA ILE A 265 8.53 16.95 34.43
C ILE A 265 8.71 18.44 34.69
N VAL A 266 7.91 19.30 34.04
CA VAL A 266 8.00 20.75 34.24
C VAL A 266 7.66 21.11 35.68
N ASP A 267 6.62 20.50 36.25
CA ASP A 267 6.26 20.69 37.65
C ASP A 267 7.33 20.15 38.59
N LEU A 268 7.90 18.97 38.34
CA LEU A 268 9.00 18.41 39.13
C LEU A 268 10.24 19.32 39.14
N ILE A 269 10.64 19.86 37.99
CA ILE A 269 11.77 20.80 37.89
C ILE A 269 11.44 22.08 38.64
N ARG A 270 10.23 22.62 38.48
CA ARG A 270 9.79 23.81 39.21
C ARG A 270 9.80 23.55 40.72
N ILE A 271 9.28 22.41 41.16
CA ILE A 271 9.23 21.98 42.55
C ILE A 271 10.65 21.88 43.13
N THR A 272 11.54 21.12 42.50
CA THR A 272 12.91 20.91 42.98
C THR A 272 13.74 22.19 42.94
N SER A 273 13.54 23.05 41.93
CA SER A 273 14.16 24.38 41.85
C SER A 273 13.70 25.30 42.99
N THR A 274 12.48 25.15 43.52
CA THR A 274 12.01 25.96 44.67
C THR A 274 12.54 25.48 46.03
N LEU A 275 13.24 24.34 46.07
CA LEU A 275 13.82 23.76 47.29
C LEU A 275 15.27 24.20 47.54
N HIS A 276 15.88 25.02 46.68
CA HIS A 276 17.25 25.44 46.87
C HIS A 276 17.43 26.31 48.14
N THR A 277 18.57 26.14 48.78
CA THR A 277 19.04 26.91 49.93
C THR A 277 20.44 27.44 49.62
N ALA A 278 21.01 28.29 50.47
CA ALA A 278 22.40 28.71 50.32
C ALA A 278 23.42 27.54 50.37
N LYS A 279 23.02 26.38 50.90
CA LYS A 279 23.87 25.19 51.04
C LYS A 279 23.57 24.11 50.00
N TYR A 280 22.30 23.91 49.63
CA TYR A 280 21.85 22.79 48.82
C TYR A 280 20.93 23.19 47.69
N GLN A 281 21.12 22.56 46.54
CA GLN A 281 20.19 22.54 45.40
C GLN A 281 19.72 21.10 45.20
N TYR A 282 18.42 20.87 45.22
CA TYR A 282 17.85 19.54 44.98
C TYR A 282 17.69 19.34 43.48
N ILE A 283 18.23 18.25 42.96
CA ILE A 283 18.10 17.88 41.55
C ILE A 283 17.35 16.55 41.43
N PRO A 284 16.30 16.46 40.59
CA PRO A 284 15.57 15.22 40.39
C PRO A 284 16.42 14.20 39.64
N ALA A 285 16.25 12.91 39.96
CA ALA A 285 16.81 11.79 39.22
C ALA A 285 15.71 10.81 38.80
N ILE A 286 15.51 10.66 37.49
CA ILE A 286 14.66 9.59 36.97
C ILE A 286 15.44 8.29 37.09
N ALA A 287 14.83 7.29 37.74
CA ALA A 287 15.43 5.98 37.91
C ALA A 287 14.95 5.02 36.81
N PHE A 288 15.88 4.27 36.24
CA PHE A 288 15.66 3.16 35.31
C PHE A 288 16.07 1.87 36.01
N PRO A 289 15.12 1.15 36.63
CA PRO A 289 15.40 -0.11 37.29
C PRO A 289 15.86 -1.17 36.29
N GLU A 290 16.99 -1.82 36.57
CA GLU A 290 17.51 -2.95 35.81
C GLU A 290 18.08 -3.98 36.78
N GLY A 291 17.37 -5.10 36.96
CA GLY A 291 17.67 -6.02 38.06
C GLY A 291 17.66 -5.27 39.40
N ASP A 292 18.73 -5.43 40.18
CA ASP A 292 18.90 -4.74 41.46
C ASP A 292 19.29 -3.26 41.29
N ALA A 293 19.79 -2.83 40.13
CA ALA A 293 20.33 -1.49 39.98
C ALA A 293 19.25 -0.46 39.63
N LEU A 294 19.25 0.68 40.33
CA LEU A 294 18.60 1.91 39.88
C LEU A 294 19.61 2.75 39.09
N ASN A 295 19.55 2.65 37.76
CA ASN A 295 20.34 3.51 36.89
C ASN A 295 19.69 4.89 36.85
N LEU A 296 20.39 5.92 37.34
CA LEU A 296 19.84 7.26 37.44
C LEU A 296 20.17 8.09 36.20
N ARG A 297 19.22 8.87 35.72
CA ARG A 297 19.47 9.99 34.80
C ARG A 297 19.11 11.31 35.44
N LEU A 298 19.96 12.30 35.23
CA LEU A 298 19.88 13.63 35.79
C LEU A 298 19.60 14.64 34.69
N ASN A 299 18.92 15.72 35.07
CA ASN A 299 18.61 16.83 34.18
C ASN A 299 19.60 18.02 34.34
N THR A 300 20.48 17.94 35.33
CA THR A 300 21.44 19.00 35.66
C THR A 300 22.73 18.36 36.20
N PRO A 301 23.92 18.80 35.76
CA PRO A 301 25.17 18.30 36.30
C PRO A 301 25.28 18.56 37.82
N PRO A 302 25.69 17.57 38.63
CA PRO A 302 25.88 17.78 40.06
C PRO A 302 26.98 18.83 40.36
N SER A 303 26.69 19.77 41.26
CA SER A 303 27.63 20.73 41.81
C SER A 303 28.16 20.28 43.17
N PHE A 304 29.47 20.39 43.37
CA PHE A 304 30.13 20.22 44.68
C PHE A 304 30.44 21.57 45.37
N ASN A 305 30.17 22.68 44.69
CA ASN A 305 30.24 24.04 45.23
C ASN A 305 28.88 24.47 45.77
N ASN A 306 28.84 25.37 46.75
CA ASN A 306 27.58 25.88 47.27
C ASN A 306 26.82 26.69 46.19
N PRO A 307 25.51 26.45 45.98
CA PRO A 307 24.72 25.38 46.61
C PRO A 307 25.06 24.00 46.03
N LYS A 308 25.41 23.04 46.90
CA LYS A 308 25.79 21.67 46.51
C LYS A 308 24.57 20.90 46.02
N SER A 309 24.75 20.03 45.03
CA SER A 309 23.64 19.23 44.50
C SER A 309 23.30 18.06 45.42
N VAL A 310 22.01 17.94 45.77
CA VAL A 310 21.43 16.77 46.41
C VAL A 310 20.59 16.05 45.36
N ILE A 311 20.97 14.83 45.02
CA ILE A 311 20.23 14.02 44.06
C ILE A 311 19.03 13.41 44.78
N VAL A 312 17.84 13.59 44.22
CA VAL A 312 16.57 13.11 44.78
C VAL A 312 16.06 11.94 43.95
N ILE A 313 15.85 10.80 44.59
CA ILE A 313 15.45 9.54 43.94
C ILE A 313 14.16 9.04 44.59
N GLY A 314 13.11 8.83 43.80
CA GLY A 314 11.88 8.19 44.27
C GLY A 314 12.01 6.66 44.24
N LEU A 315 11.55 5.99 45.30
CA LEU A 315 11.34 4.54 45.31
C LEU A 315 9.84 4.23 45.15
N PRO A 316 9.45 3.00 44.75
CA PRO A 316 8.04 2.63 44.56
C PRO A 316 7.17 3.01 45.75
N ALA A 317 5.95 3.45 45.47
CA ALA A 317 5.00 3.87 46.51
C ALA A 317 4.72 2.73 47.50
N ILE A 318 4.42 3.08 48.75
CA ILE A 318 4.09 2.11 49.80
C ILE A 318 2.58 1.94 49.82
N GLN A 319 2.10 0.96 49.07
CA GLN A 319 0.68 0.65 48.89
C GLN A 319 0.50 -0.79 48.39
N ALA A 320 -0.73 -1.29 48.47
CA ALA A 320 -1.09 -2.56 47.83
C ALA A 320 -0.79 -2.48 46.32
N ALA A 321 -0.19 -3.53 45.77
CA ALA A 321 0.08 -3.58 44.35
C ALA A 321 -1.25 -3.70 43.59
N VAL A 322 -1.39 -2.93 42.53
CA VAL A 322 -2.55 -3.01 41.64
C VAL A 322 -2.12 -3.81 40.41
N PRO A 323 -2.76 -4.95 40.11
CA PRO A 323 -2.36 -5.80 39.00
C PRO A 323 -2.55 -5.07 37.66
N PRO A 324 -1.78 -5.46 36.63
CA PRO A 324 -1.88 -4.85 35.31
C PRO A 324 -3.24 -5.21 34.67
N PRO A 325 -3.96 -4.26 34.05
CA PRO A 325 -5.26 -4.52 33.44
C PRO A 325 -5.11 -5.12 32.04
N LEU A 326 -4.47 -6.29 31.96
CA LEU A 326 -4.34 -7.06 30.72
C LEU A 326 -5.73 -7.53 30.26
N ARG A 327 -6.03 -7.28 28.98
CA ARG A 327 -7.29 -7.66 28.34
C ARG A 327 -7.05 -8.21 26.94
N SER A 328 -7.96 -9.06 26.45
CA SER A 328 -8.00 -9.40 25.03
C SER A 328 -8.66 -8.24 24.26
N PRO A 329 -8.02 -7.70 23.20
CA PRO A 329 -8.62 -6.65 22.38
C PRO A 329 -9.82 -7.16 21.58
N ASN A 330 -9.86 -8.47 21.28
CA ASN A 330 -11.01 -9.14 20.66
C ASN A 330 -11.20 -10.53 21.30
N PRO A 331 -12.18 -10.72 22.20
CA PRO A 331 -12.43 -12.01 22.87
C PRO A 331 -12.80 -13.17 21.91
N GLU A 332 -13.28 -12.85 20.70
CA GLU A 332 -13.68 -13.83 19.70
C GLU A 332 -12.55 -14.20 18.73
N ALA A 333 -11.44 -13.45 18.74
CA ALA A 333 -10.27 -13.76 17.91
C ALA A 333 -9.61 -15.06 18.39
N ILE A 334 -9.34 -15.97 17.44
CA ILE A 334 -8.64 -17.23 17.69
C ILE A 334 -7.19 -17.06 17.22
N SER A 335 -6.21 -17.32 18.09
CA SER A 335 -4.79 -17.27 17.75
C SER A 335 -4.23 -18.64 17.40
N CYS A 336 -3.44 -18.75 16.34
CA CYS A 336 -2.79 -20.01 15.94
C CYS A 336 -1.51 -20.28 16.74
N LEU A 337 -1.49 -21.33 17.56
CA LEU A 337 -0.28 -21.76 18.30
C LEU A 337 0.77 -22.45 17.41
N LEU A 338 0.37 -22.94 16.24
CA LEU A 338 1.28 -23.57 15.27
C LEU A 338 2.07 -22.55 14.44
N LYS A 339 1.64 -21.28 14.44
CA LYS A 339 2.34 -20.21 13.73
C LYS A 339 3.69 -19.95 14.42
N PRO A 340 4.81 -20.03 13.69
CA PRO A 340 6.10 -19.66 14.23
C PRO A 340 6.05 -18.24 14.81
N GLU A 341 6.57 -18.09 16.02
CA GLU A 341 6.67 -16.79 16.70
C GLU A 341 5.32 -16.06 16.84
N VAL A 342 4.24 -16.80 17.09
CA VAL A 342 2.92 -16.25 17.41
C VAL A 342 3.00 -15.24 18.55
N ALA A 343 2.38 -14.08 18.34
CA ALA A 343 2.15 -13.08 19.38
C ALA A 343 0.68 -13.17 19.81
N LEU A 344 0.46 -13.49 21.07
CA LEU A 344 -0.85 -13.55 21.69
C LEU A 344 -1.34 -12.11 21.91
N PRO A 345 -2.50 -11.72 21.35
CA PRO A 345 -2.97 -10.35 21.40
C PRO A 345 -3.46 -10.03 22.81
N VAL A 346 -2.68 -9.21 23.53
CA VAL A 346 -3.05 -8.73 24.87
C VAL A 346 -2.76 -7.24 24.94
N ASP A 347 -3.74 -6.47 25.38
CA ASP A 347 -3.68 -5.01 25.44
C ASP A 347 -3.99 -4.49 26.85
N GLY A 348 -3.83 -3.19 27.07
CA GLY A 348 -4.29 -2.48 28.25
C GLY A 348 -3.25 -2.26 29.33
N ALA A 349 -2.08 -2.89 29.24
CA ALA A 349 -1.03 -2.77 30.25
C ALA A 349 0.35 -2.44 29.63
N PRO A 350 0.60 -1.18 29.23
CA PRO A 350 1.87 -0.79 28.59
C PRO A 350 3.11 -1.05 29.45
N LEU A 351 2.97 -1.02 30.78
CA LEU A 351 4.08 -1.30 31.70
C LEU A 351 4.53 -2.78 31.67
N VAL A 352 3.66 -3.71 31.28
CA VAL A 352 4.05 -5.11 31.07
C VAL A 352 5.05 -5.23 29.91
N TYR A 353 4.94 -4.32 28.93
CA TYR A 353 5.82 -4.29 27.76
C TYR A 353 7.06 -3.41 27.95
N ALA A 354 6.99 -2.41 28.83
CA ALA A 354 8.05 -1.41 29.02
C ALA A 354 8.93 -1.64 30.26
N THR A 355 8.56 -2.55 31.16
CA THR A 355 9.26 -2.76 32.44
C THR A 355 9.38 -4.25 32.78
N ALA A 356 10.19 -4.58 33.78
CA ALA A 356 10.30 -5.93 34.32
C ALA A 356 9.31 -6.22 35.46
N LEU A 357 8.32 -5.35 35.72
CA LEU A 357 7.37 -5.48 36.82
C LEU A 357 6.51 -6.75 36.73
N ALA A 358 6.15 -7.13 35.50
CA ALA A 358 5.53 -8.40 35.20
C ALA A 358 6.62 -9.45 34.89
N HIS A 359 6.60 -10.56 35.61
CA HIS A 359 7.57 -11.64 35.42
C HIS A 359 6.93 -13.02 35.60
N ASP A 360 7.67 -14.05 35.16
CA ASP A 360 7.24 -15.44 35.14
C ASP A 360 5.88 -15.63 34.46
N LEU A 361 5.67 -14.93 33.33
CA LEU A 361 4.44 -15.01 32.56
C LEU A 361 4.34 -16.36 31.85
N VAL A 362 3.18 -17.00 32.00
CA VAL A 362 2.85 -18.25 31.32
C VAL A 362 1.46 -18.17 30.72
N LEU A 363 1.28 -18.85 29.60
CA LEU A 363 -0.01 -19.24 29.06
C LEU A 363 -0.36 -20.61 29.65
N HIS A 364 -1.30 -20.63 30.59
CA HIS A 364 -1.85 -21.86 31.16
C HIS A 364 -2.95 -22.40 30.24
N LEU A 365 -2.69 -23.51 29.56
CA LEU A 365 -3.67 -24.22 28.74
C LEU A 365 -4.52 -25.14 29.61
N ASP A 366 -5.84 -25.11 29.48
CA ASP A 366 -6.73 -26.02 30.20
C ASP A 366 -6.57 -27.46 29.66
N GLY A 367 -6.49 -28.47 30.54
CA GLY A 367 -6.34 -29.86 30.11
C GLY A 367 -6.59 -30.91 31.19
N PRO A 368 -6.90 -32.17 30.81
CA PRO A 368 -7.39 -33.22 31.72
C PRO A 368 -6.42 -33.63 32.85
N ASN A 369 -5.14 -33.23 32.79
CA ASN A 369 -4.12 -33.52 33.81
C ASN A 369 -3.61 -32.27 34.56
N GLY A 370 -4.43 -31.22 34.69
CA GLY A 370 -4.05 -29.98 35.39
C GLY A 370 -3.43 -28.90 34.49
N GLY A 371 -3.67 -28.99 33.18
CA GLY A 371 -3.22 -28.01 32.19
C GLY A 371 -1.73 -28.10 31.81
N THR A 372 -1.31 -27.25 30.87
CA THR A 372 0.10 -27.12 30.45
C THR A 372 0.49 -25.65 30.44
N ASP A 373 1.59 -25.31 31.14
CA ASP A 373 2.13 -23.96 31.16
C ASP A 373 3.16 -23.76 30.05
N ILE A 374 2.90 -22.78 29.19
CA ILE A 374 3.84 -22.35 28.15
C ILE A 374 4.41 -20.99 28.54
N PRO A 375 5.72 -20.84 28.78
CA PRO A 375 6.31 -19.54 29.09
C PRO A 375 6.09 -18.55 27.95
N VAL A 376 5.71 -17.32 28.31
CA VAL A 376 5.51 -16.23 27.37
C VAL A 376 6.33 -15.01 27.76
N THR A 377 6.69 -14.19 26.79
CA THR A 377 7.47 -12.96 27.00
C THR A 377 6.75 -11.79 26.34
N PRO A 378 6.61 -10.64 27.01
CA PRO A 378 6.09 -9.44 26.37
C PRO A 378 7.01 -8.99 25.24
N ASP A 379 6.45 -8.81 24.03
CA ASP A 379 7.18 -8.26 22.88
C ASP A 379 6.39 -7.07 22.32
N ALA A 380 6.83 -5.86 22.66
CA ALA A 380 6.23 -4.62 22.18
C ALA A 380 6.29 -4.51 20.64
N PHE A 381 7.34 -5.04 20.01
CA PHE A 381 7.52 -4.96 18.55
C PHE A 381 6.49 -5.80 17.80
N ARG A 382 6.08 -6.93 18.38
CA ARG A 382 5.02 -7.81 17.85
C ARG A 382 3.63 -7.52 18.41
N GLY A 383 3.53 -6.56 19.32
CA GLY A 383 2.28 -6.08 19.91
C GLY A 383 1.53 -7.11 20.75
N GLY A 384 2.24 -7.99 21.46
CA GLY A 384 1.63 -9.06 22.25
C GLY A 384 2.59 -9.89 23.08
N LEU A 385 2.09 -10.94 23.70
CA LEU A 385 2.92 -11.92 24.42
C LEU A 385 3.36 -13.02 23.45
N VAL A 386 4.66 -13.16 23.21
CA VAL A 386 5.20 -14.23 22.37
C VAL A 386 5.49 -15.47 23.20
N LEU A 387 5.33 -16.65 22.60
CA LEU A 387 5.81 -17.89 23.21
C LEU A 387 7.33 -17.84 23.32
N ALA A 388 7.87 -18.08 24.51
CA ALA A 388 9.31 -18.12 24.70
C ALA A 388 9.91 -19.25 23.85
N HIS A 389 11.01 -18.97 23.13
CA HIS A 389 11.76 -20.00 22.42
C HIS A 389 12.21 -21.05 23.45
N LEU A 390 11.61 -22.24 23.44
CA LEU A 390 12.14 -23.38 24.16
C LEU A 390 13.50 -23.69 23.53
N PRO A 391 14.65 -23.53 24.24
CA PRO A 391 15.90 -24.05 23.71
C PRO A 391 15.71 -25.54 23.44
N ALA A 392 16.01 -25.96 22.20
CA ALA A 392 15.87 -27.34 21.77
C ALA A 392 16.49 -28.27 22.82
N ARG A 393 15.67 -29.12 23.45
CA ARG A 393 16.16 -30.12 24.40
C ARG A 393 17.17 -30.98 23.66
N LYS A 394 18.45 -30.86 24.00
CA LYS A 394 19.48 -31.82 23.58
C LYS A 394 19.11 -33.14 24.26
N PRO A 395 18.76 -34.21 23.53
CA PRO A 395 18.54 -35.49 24.17
C PRO A 395 19.85 -35.93 24.84
N LEU A 396 19.77 -36.26 26.13
CA LEU A 396 20.86 -36.91 26.86
C LEU A 396 21.22 -38.22 26.14
N PRO A 397 22.50 -38.55 25.95
CA PRO A 397 22.89 -39.86 25.43
C PRO A 397 22.38 -40.95 26.39
N LEU A 398 21.56 -41.85 25.88
CA LEU A 398 21.19 -43.08 26.58
C LEU A 398 22.41 -44.01 26.57
N ASP A 399 23.08 -44.12 27.72
CA ASP A 399 24.09 -45.15 27.94
C ASP A 399 23.46 -46.53 27.74
N SER A 400 23.97 -47.21 26.72
CA SER A 400 23.58 -48.55 26.31
C SER A 400 24.48 -49.56 27.00
N SER A 401 24.16 -49.99 28.21
CA SER A 401 24.69 -51.24 28.76
C SER A 401 23.93 -51.66 30.02
N VAL A 402 23.08 -52.68 29.93
CA VAL A 402 23.13 -53.91 30.76
C VAL A 402 22.21 -54.96 30.11
N PRO A 403 22.59 -56.25 30.06
CA PRO A 403 21.94 -57.30 29.26
C PRO A 403 20.73 -57.91 29.95
N SER A 404 19.87 -58.50 29.12
CA SER A 404 18.73 -59.34 29.48
C SER A 404 19.19 -60.66 30.11
N ASP A 405 18.52 -61.09 31.18
CA ASP A 405 18.32 -62.51 31.44
C ASP A 405 16.95 -62.77 32.07
N THR A 406 16.39 -63.88 31.61
CA THR A 406 15.05 -64.44 31.79
C THR A 406 14.80 -65.08 33.16
N ASP A 407 13.57 -64.99 33.68
CA ASP A 407 12.86 -66.19 34.17
C ASP A 407 11.32 -66.03 34.38
N SER A 408 10.57 -66.83 33.62
CA SER A 408 9.47 -67.72 34.03
C SER A 408 8.26 -67.25 34.88
N LYS A 409 7.17 -66.86 34.17
CA LYS A 409 5.75 -67.33 34.18
C LYS A 409 4.86 -67.45 35.48
N PRO A 410 3.50 -67.46 35.32
CA PRO A 410 2.50 -66.79 36.17
C PRO A 410 1.51 -67.73 36.90
N ASN A 411 0.75 -67.22 37.91
CA ASN A 411 -0.73 -67.22 37.90
C ASN A 411 -1.43 -66.61 39.15
N THR A 412 -2.43 -65.77 38.86
CA THR A 412 -3.79 -65.61 39.45
C THR A 412 -4.05 -65.46 40.95
N ASN A 413 -4.64 -64.30 41.31
CA ASN A 413 -6.00 -64.08 41.85
C ASN A 413 -6.18 -62.55 41.96
N SER A 414 -7.26 -61.85 41.63
CA SER A 414 -8.66 -62.21 41.49
C SER A 414 -9.42 -61.13 40.69
N SER A 415 -10.25 -61.61 39.77
CA SER A 415 -11.62 -61.17 39.39
C SER A 415 -12.03 -59.67 39.40
N ALA A 416 -12.40 -59.27 38.19
CA ALA A 416 -13.30 -58.20 37.72
C ALA A 416 -14.41 -57.69 38.67
N PRO A 417 -14.76 -56.39 38.57
CA PRO A 417 -16.06 -55.85 38.97
C PRO A 417 -17.09 -55.88 37.82
N PRO A 418 -18.39 -56.02 38.11
CA PRO A 418 -19.47 -55.80 37.16
C PRO A 418 -19.81 -54.31 37.02
N GLU A 419 -20.35 -53.91 35.86
CA GLU A 419 -21.01 -52.61 35.64
C GLU A 419 -22.04 -52.29 36.74
N PRO A 420 -22.29 -51.00 37.02
CA PRO A 420 -23.52 -50.42 36.50
C PRO A 420 -23.45 -48.93 36.09
N HIS A 421 -24.11 -48.67 34.95
CA HIS A 421 -24.90 -47.50 34.56
C HIS A 421 -24.27 -46.09 34.37
N PRO A 422 -24.73 -45.37 33.32
CA PRO A 422 -24.13 -44.13 32.86
C PRO A 422 -24.73 -42.92 33.58
N THR A 423 -23.86 -42.02 34.05
CA THR A 423 -24.29 -40.67 34.41
C THR A 423 -23.31 -39.68 33.82
N GLU A 424 -23.84 -38.95 32.82
CA GLU A 424 -23.41 -37.65 32.31
C GLU A 424 -21.90 -37.46 32.05
N THR A 425 -21.52 -37.90 30.86
CA THR A 425 -20.45 -37.29 30.06
C THR A 425 -20.61 -35.77 30.06
N ALA A 426 -19.70 -35.08 30.74
CA ALA A 426 -19.42 -33.68 30.44
C ALA A 426 -18.94 -33.61 28.98
N SER A 427 -19.78 -32.97 28.17
CA SER A 427 -19.76 -32.96 26.73
C SER A 427 -18.42 -32.51 26.14
N ALA A 428 -17.74 -33.42 25.45
CA ALA A 428 -16.89 -33.03 24.33
C ALA A 428 -17.80 -32.40 23.27
N HIS A 429 -17.65 -31.10 23.01
CA HIS A 429 -18.32 -30.45 21.88
C HIS A 429 -17.73 -31.03 20.58
N PRO A 430 -18.55 -31.60 19.68
CA PRO A 430 -18.09 -31.99 18.36
C PRO A 430 -17.97 -30.72 17.49
N GLY A 431 -16.77 -30.39 17.01
CA GLY A 431 -16.63 -29.58 15.79
C GLY A 431 -15.65 -28.40 15.76
N THR A 432 -14.88 -28.09 16.80
CA THR A 432 -13.91 -26.97 16.74
C THR A 432 -12.57 -27.35 17.34
N ASN A 433 -11.48 -27.21 16.57
CA ASN A 433 -10.09 -27.36 17.01
C ASN A 433 -9.63 -26.17 17.87
N THR A 434 -10.49 -25.74 18.79
CA THR A 434 -10.30 -24.53 19.60
C THR A 434 -10.12 -24.93 21.05
N ILE A 435 -9.01 -24.51 21.63
CA ILE A 435 -8.69 -24.64 23.06
C ILE A 435 -8.70 -23.26 23.71
N THR A 436 -8.79 -23.23 25.04
CA THR A 436 -8.65 -22.01 25.83
C THR A 436 -7.33 -22.01 26.60
N GLY A 437 -6.75 -20.83 26.76
CA GLY A 437 -5.60 -20.65 27.63
C GLY A 437 -5.67 -19.32 28.36
N THR A 438 -5.30 -19.31 29.64
CA THR A 438 -5.29 -18.10 30.48
C THR A 438 -3.87 -17.62 30.71
N ILE A 439 -3.65 -16.32 30.56
CA ILE A 439 -2.38 -15.69 30.95
C ILE A 439 -2.31 -15.59 32.47
N THR A 440 -1.23 -16.08 33.07
CA THR A 440 -0.95 -15.94 34.50
C THR A 440 0.51 -15.54 34.73
N GLY A 441 0.79 -14.92 35.86
CA GLY A 441 2.16 -14.59 36.26
C GLY A 441 2.19 -13.77 37.53
N PHE A 442 3.28 -13.04 37.74
CA PHE A 442 3.48 -12.21 38.92
C PHE A 442 3.63 -10.73 38.55
N TRP A 443 3.00 -9.87 39.35
CA TRP A 443 3.18 -8.43 39.34
C TRP A 443 3.94 -8.07 40.61
N GLY A 444 5.26 -8.11 40.51
CA GLY A 444 6.16 -8.21 41.64
C GLY A 444 5.86 -9.38 42.57
N PHE A 445 5.52 -9.10 43.82
CA PHE A 445 5.30 -10.18 44.79
C PHE A 445 3.95 -10.88 44.63
N ASP A 446 2.98 -10.21 43.99
CA ASP A 446 1.58 -10.64 43.98
C ASP A 446 1.27 -11.41 42.68
N PRO A 447 0.69 -12.63 42.75
CA PRO A 447 0.25 -13.34 41.54
C PRO A 447 -0.95 -12.61 40.93
N PHE A 448 -1.05 -12.62 39.60
CA PHE A 448 -2.21 -12.10 38.89
C PHE A 448 -2.69 -13.05 37.80
N LYS A 449 -3.98 -12.96 37.48
CA LYS A 449 -4.64 -13.67 36.40
C LYS A 449 -5.06 -12.67 35.32
N GLY A 450 -4.54 -12.85 34.11
CA GLY A 450 -4.85 -12.07 32.93
C GLY A 450 -6.03 -12.64 32.13
N PRO A 451 -6.15 -12.27 30.84
CA PRO A 451 -7.27 -12.71 30.01
C PRO A 451 -7.17 -14.20 29.64
N THR A 452 -8.32 -14.81 29.40
CA THR A 452 -8.45 -16.11 28.71
C THR A 452 -8.57 -15.86 27.21
N LEU A 453 -7.74 -16.55 26.43
CA LEU A 453 -7.64 -16.46 24.98
C LEU A 453 -8.20 -17.73 24.33
N LYS A 454 -8.83 -17.58 23.16
CA LYS A 454 -9.19 -18.70 22.29
C LYS A 454 -8.02 -19.00 21.35
N LEU A 455 -7.65 -20.27 21.25
CA LEU A 455 -6.43 -20.70 20.56
C LEU A 455 -6.73 -21.89 19.66
N GLN A 456 -5.96 -22.03 18.58
CA GLN A 456 -5.97 -23.20 17.71
C GLN A 456 -4.60 -23.87 17.77
N ASP A 457 -4.57 -25.14 18.17
CA ASP A 457 -3.36 -25.94 18.38
C ASP A 457 -3.16 -27.05 17.33
N SER A 458 -4.13 -27.22 16.43
CA SER A 458 -4.13 -28.22 15.37
C SER A 458 -4.65 -27.62 14.06
N PRO A 459 -4.14 -28.04 12.88
CA PRO A 459 -4.64 -27.55 11.60
C PRO A 459 -6.14 -27.86 11.43
N GLY A 460 -6.86 -26.94 10.80
CA GLY A 460 -8.28 -27.11 10.50
C GLY A 460 -8.50 -28.19 9.45
N LYS A 461 -9.67 -28.81 9.48
CA LYS A 461 -10.07 -29.88 8.57
C LYS A 461 -11.42 -29.57 7.95
N ASP A 462 -11.84 -30.41 7.01
CA ASP A 462 -13.15 -30.33 6.36
C ASP A 462 -13.39 -29.00 5.60
N TRP A 463 -12.33 -28.52 4.94
CA TRP A 463 -12.38 -27.33 4.09
C TRP A 463 -13.41 -27.48 2.98
N LYS A 464 -14.31 -26.50 2.87
CA LYS A 464 -15.36 -26.43 1.84
C LYS A 464 -15.83 -25.00 1.59
N LEU A 465 -16.50 -24.78 0.46
CA LEU A 465 -17.26 -23.55 0.24
C LEU A 465 -18.41 -23.47 1.27
N ALA A 466 -18.53 -22.33 1.94
CA ALA A 466 -19.54 -22.11 2.97
C ALA A 466 -20.92 -21.80 2.37
N ASP A 467 -20.93 -21.15 1.21
CA ASP A 467 -22.11 -20.76 0.46
C ASP A 467 -22.06 -21.31 -0.98
N ASP A 468 -23.21 -21.39 -1.65
CA ASP A 468 -23.34 -21.79 -3.06
C ASP A 468 -22.98 -20.63 -4.02
N ASP A 469 -21.89 -19.91 -3.72
CA ASP A 469 -21.47 -18.75 -4.49
C ASP A 469 -21.17 -19.12 -5.95
N VAL A 470 -21.88 -18.49 -6.87
CA VAL A 470 -21.67 -18.69 -8.30
C VAL A 470 -20.45 -17.87 -8.74
N LEU A 471 -19.34 -18.56 -8.97
CA LEU A 471 -18.12 -17.93 -9.49
C LEU A 471 -18.26 -17.68 -10.99
N ILE A 472 -18.08 -16.44 -11.43
CA ILE A 472 -18.16 -16.06 -12.85
C ILE A 472 -16.78 -15.77 -13.40
N ALA A 473 -16.42 -16.46 -14.48
CA ALA A 473 -15.18 -16.23 -15.24
C ALA A 473 -15.13 -14.80 -15.80
N GLY A 474 -13.92 -14.24 -15.97
CA GLY A 474 -13.73 -12.91 -16.56
C GLY A 474 -13.81 -11.73 -15.59
N ARG A 475 -14.11 -11.96 -14.29
CA ARG A 475 -14.19 -10.89 -13.28
C ARG A 475 -13.62 -11.28 -11.90
N GLU A 476 -13.59 -10.32 -10.99
CA GLU A 476 -13.30 -10.60 -9.56
C GLU A 476 -14.53 -11.21 -8.88
N ASN A 477 -14.29 -12.20 -8.02
CA ASN A 477 -15.33 -12.87 -7.25
C ASN A 477 -14.91 -12.94 -5.79
N HIS A 478 -15.91 -12.96 -4.91
CA HIS A 478 -15.76 -13.22 -3.48
C HIS A 478 -16.37 -14.58 -3.18
N LEU A 479 -15.72 -15.35 -2.32
CA LEU A 479 -16.23 -16.64 -1.86
C LEU A 479 -15.90 -16.83 -0.39
N MET A 480 -16.79 -17.52 0.33
CA MET A 480 -16.56 -17.86 1.72
C MET A 480 -16.12 -19.32 1.84
N LEU A 481 -14.99 -19.56 2.51
CA LEU A 481 -14.52 -20.90 2.88
C LEU A 481 -14.90 -21.19 4.33
N SER A 482 -15.19 -22.45 4.63
CA SER A 482 -15.42 -22.93 6.00
C SER A 482 -14.56 -24.15 6.33
N SER A 483 -14.19 -24.29 7.60
CA SER A 483 -13.34 -25.36 8.14
C SER A 483 -13.60 -25.53 9.64
N THR A 484 -13.15 -26.64 10.23
CA THR A 484 -13.15 -26.84 11.69
C THR A 484 -12.18 -25.91 12.44
N GLY A 485 -11.26 -25.25 11.73
CA GLY A 485 -10.35 -24.24 12.27
C GLY A 485 -9.70 -23.40 11.17
N THR A 486 -9.75 -22.08 11.29
CA THR A 486 -9.27 -21.15 10.26
C THR A 486 -8.09 -20.28 10.69
N ALA A 487 -7.77 -20.25 12.00
CA ALA A 487 -6.77 -19.34 12.54
C ALA A 487 -5.34 -19.68 12.09
N CYS A 488 -5.09 -20.95 11.76
CA CYS A 488 -3.77 -21.44 11.33
C CYS A 488 -3.54 -21.41 9.81
N VAL A 489 -4.40 -20.74 9.03
CA VAL A 489 -4.13 -20.55 7.60
C VAL A 489 -2.89 -19.66 7.41
N ASP A 490 -1.95 -20.16 6.61
CA ASP A 490 -0.74 -19.44 6.18
C ASP A 490 -0.99 -18.76 4.84
N THR A 491 -1.35 -19.54 3.81
CA THR A 491 -1.65 -19.01 2.48
C THR A 491 -2.87 -19.70 1.85
N ILE A 492 -3.60 -18.94 1.04
CA ILE A 492 -4.67 -19.46 0.17
C ILE A 492 -4.29 -19.08 -1.25
N SER A 493 -4.16 -20.09 -2.10
CA SER A 493 -3.75 -19.91 -3.50
C SER A 493 -4.74 -20.58 -4.44
N LEU A 494 -4.87 -20.00 -5.63
CA LEU A 494 -5.69 -20.50 -6.70
C LEU A 494 -4.84 -21.31 -7.66
N ASP A 495 -5.18 -22.58 -7.86
CA ASP A 495 -4.58 -23.40 -8.90
C ASP A 495 -5.26 -23.11 -10.24
N THR A 496 -4.49 -22.62 -11.20
CA THR A 496 -4.96 -22.31 -12.55
C THR A 496 -4.85 -23.55 -13.44
N SER A 497 -5.61 -23.61 -14.54
CA SER A 497 -5.53 -24.71 -15.52
C SER A 497 -4.13 -24.95 -16.10
N THR A 498 -3.20 -24.00 -15.91
CA THR A 498 -1.78 -24.09 -16.29
C THR A 498 -0.87 -24.72 -15.22
N GLY A 499 -1.41 -25.10 -14.05
CA GLY A 499 -0.66 -25.61 -12.90
C GLY A 499 0.11 -24.53 -12.12
N LYS A 500 -0.15 -23.25 -12.43
CA LYS A 500 0.45 -22.10 -11.73
C LYS A 500 -0.45 -21.70 -10.57
N LEU A 501 0.10 -21.69 -9.36
CA LEU A 501 -0.54 -21.17 -8.15
C LEU A 501 -0.49 -19.64 -8.14
N VAL A 502 -1.65 -19.01 -7.98
CA VAL A 502 -1.79 -17.55 -7.84
C VAL A 502 -2.29 -17.25 -6.43
N GLU A 503 -1.55 -16.46 -5.66
CA GLU A 503 -1.95 -16.08 -4.31
C GLU A 503 -3.23 -15.24 -4.32
N THR A 504 -4.13 -15.54 -3.38
CA THR A 504 -5.42 -14.86 -3.25
C THR A 504 -5.41 -13.88 -2.08
N LYS A 505 -6.27 -12.87 -2.11
CA LYS A 505 -6.45 -11.97 -0.97
C LYS A 505 -7.54 -12.54 -0.07
N TRP A 506 -7.28 -12.67 1.23
CA TRP A 506 -8.25 -13.22 2.17
C TRP A 506 -8.19 -12.51 3.52
N LYS A 507 -9.28 -12.65 4.28
CA LYS A 507 -9.39 -12.16 5.66
C LYS A 507 -10.32 -13.08 6.48
N PRO A 508 -10.14 -13.19 7.81
CA PRO A 508 -11.10 -13.87 8.66
C PRO A 508 -12.52 -13.28 8.46
N ALA A 509 -13.53 -14.15 8.44
CA ALA A 509 -14.93 -13.71 8.42
C ALA A 509 -15.45 -13.43 9.84
N ASP A 510 -16.69 -12.95 9.97
CA ASP A 510 -17.33 -12.72 11.28
C ASP A 510 -17.49 -14.00 12.09
N LYS A 511 -17.59 -15.15 11.42
CA LYS A 511 -17.65 -16.48 12.04
C LYS A 511 -16.23 -17.07 12.15
N PRO A 512 -15.80 -17.56 13.34
CA PRO A 512 -14.45 -18.10 13.52
C PRO A 512 -14.13 -19.33 12.66
N SER A 513 -15.14 -20.04 12.17
CA SER A 513 -14.99 -21.20 11.27
C SER A 513 -15.01 -20.83 9.79
N ALA A 514 -14.97 -19.54 9.43
CA ALA A 514 -15.04 -19.08 8.05
C ALA A 514 -13.99 -18.03 7.67
N ILE A 515 -13.62 -18.00 6.40
CA ILE A 515 -12.69 -17.04 5.79
C ILE A 515 -13.34 -16.45 4.53
N ASP A 516 -13.25 -15.14 4.37
CA ASP A 516 -13.63 -14.41 3.15
C ASP A 516 -12.43 -14.34 2.21
N VAL A 517 -12.58 -14.89 1.01
CA VAL A 517 -11.52 -14.99 -0.01
C VAL A 517 -11.95 -14.23 -1.26
N THR A 518 -11.08 -13.32 -1.71
CA THR A 518 -11.20 -12.62 -2.98
C THR A 518 -10.35 -13.32 -4.04
N VAL A 519 -10.99 -13.81 -5.10
CA VAL A 519 -10.33 -14.49 -6.23
C VAL A 519 -10.45 -13.68 -7.52
N SER A 520 -9.34 -13.52 -8.24
CA SER A 520 -9.33 -12.83 -9.55
C SER A 520 -9.44 -13.86 -10.68
N LEU A 521 -10.58 -13.87 -11.39
CA LEU A 521 -10.86 -14.81 -12.48
C LEU A 521 -10.82 -14.15 -13.86
N LYS A 522 -10.22 -12.96 -13.98
CA LYS A 522 -10.20 -12.14 -15.22
C LYS A 522 -9.61 -12.84 -16.45
N SER A 523 -8.72 -13.81 -16.25
CA SER A 523 -8.04 -14.54 -17.31
C SER A 523 -8.18 -16.05 -17.13
N ILE A 524 -9.29 -16.50 -16.53
CA ILE A 524 -9.58 -17.91 -16.26
C ILE A 524 -10.82 -18.31 -17.04
N ASP A 525 -10.70 -19.39 -17.82
CA ASP A 525 -11.82 -19.96 -18.56
C ASP A 525 -12.86 -20.59 -17.61
N PRO A 526 -14.15 -20.63 -18.01
CA PRO A 526 -15.18 -21.37 -17.28
C PRO A 526 -14.80 -22.85 -17.10
N GLY A 527 -14.92 -23.40 -15.89
CA GLY A 527 -14.56 -24.79 -15.61
C GLY A 527 -14.34 -25.12 -14.14
N SER A 528 -13.67 -26.24 -13.88
CA SER A 528 -13.28 -26.65 -12.53
C SER A 528 -12.12 -25.78 -12.03
N LEU A 529 -12.20 -25.41 -10.75
CA LEU A 529 -11.24 -24.56 -10.05
C LEU A 529 -10.82 -25.25 -8.75
N HIS A 530 -9.56 -25.08 -8.36
CA HIS A 530 -9.07 -25.64 -7.10
C HIS A 530 -8.40 -24.53 -6.28
N LEU A 531 -8.82 -24.37 -5.02
CA LEU A 531 -8.12 -23.54 -4.05
C LEU A 531 -7.22 -24.44 -3.20
N ALA A 532 -5.95 -24.09 -3.07
CA ALA A 532 -5.00 -24.74 -2.19
C ALA A 532 -4.83 -23.91 -0.89
N ILE A 533 -5.15 -24.52 0.25
CA ILE A 533 -5.08 -23.91 1.58
C ILE A 533 -3.87 -24.50 2.30
N LYS A 534 -2.82 -23.70 2.48
CA LYS A 534 -1.66 -24.07 3.28
C LYS A 534 -1.88 -23.58 4.70
N GLN A 535 -1.71 -24.48 5.67
CA GLN A 535 -1.83 -24.18 7.09
C GLN A 535 -0.49 -24.35 7.81
N PHE A 536 -0.27 -23.59 8.87
CA PHE A 536 0.84 -23.82 9.80
C PHE A 536 0.65 -25.17 10.51
N GLY A 537 1.72 -25.96 10.56
CA GLY A 537 1.72 -27.31 11.16
C GLY A 537 1.36 -28.45 10.21
N ASP A 538 0.91 -28.15 8.98
CA ASP A 538 0.69 -29.15 7.94
C ASP A 538 1.79 -29.11 6.87
N ASP A 539 2.25 -30.27 6.41
CA ASP A 539 3.23 -30.38 5.32
C ASP A 539 2.59 -30.15 3.94
N LYS A 540 1.34 -30.56 3.76
CA LYS A 540 0.60 -30.48 2.48
C LYS A 540 -0.55 -29.49 2.58
N ALA A 541 -0.87 -28.84 1.47
CA ALA A 541 -2.04 -27.97 1.39
C ALA A 541 -3.31 -28.81 1.21
N ASP A 542 -4.40 -28.41 1.87
CA ASP A 542 -5.75 -28.91 1.59
C ASP A 542 -6.25 -28.32 0.28
N THR A 543 -7.12 -29.04 -0.43
CA THR A 543 -7.68 -28.57 -1.71
C THR A 543 -9.19 -28.48 -1.64
N VAL A 544 -9.75 -27.31 -1.97
CA VAL A 544 -11.19 -27.10 -2.12
C VAL A 544 -11.52 -26.98 -3.60
N ALA A 545 -12.40 -27.85 -4.08
CA ALA A 545 -12.92 -27.78 -5.43
C ALA A 545 -14.03 -26.71 -5.51
N ALA A 546 -13.96 -25.89 -6.55
CA ALA A 546 -14.96 -24.90 -6.92
C ALA A 546 -15.25 -25.00 -8.43
N LYS A 547 -16.29 -24.32 -8.90
CA LYS A 547 -16.65 -24.30 -10.32
C LYS A 547 -16.96 -22.89 -10.77
N THR A 548 -16.38 -22.49 -11.90
CA THR A 548 -16.61 -21.20 -12.54
C THR A 548 -17.57 -21.37 -13.72
N TYR A 549 -18.41 -20.36 -13.94
CA TYR A 549 -19.43 -20.31 -14.98
C TYR A 549 -19.18 -19.13 -15.93
N SER A 550 -19.67 -19.22 -17.16
CA SER A 550 -19.72 -18.07 -18.07
C SER A 550 -20.79 -17.07 -17.62
N GLU A 551 -20.56 -15.79 -17.88
CA GLU A 551 -21.57 -14.76 -17.63
C GLU A 551 -22.77 -14.97 -18.56
N PRO A 552 -24.03 -14.90 -18.09
CA PRO A 552 -25.19 -15.11 -18.97
C PRO A 552 -25.30 -14.04 -20.07
N ALA A 553 -25.45 -14.46 -21.33
CA ALA A 553 -25.74 -13.53 -22.43
C ALA A 553 -27.06 -12.77 -22.21
N ARG A 554 -27.03 -11.46 -22.43
CA ARG A 554 -28.23 -10.60 -22.36
C ARG A 554 -28.43 -9.90 -23.70
N LEU A 555 -29.59 -10.11 -24.30
CA LEU A 555 -29.95 -9.51 -25.59
C LEU A 555 -30.73 -8.22 -25.34
N THR A 556 -30.33 -7.13 -26.00
CA THR A 556 -30.95 -5.80 -25.85
C THR A 556 -31.83 -5.46 -27.04
N ALA A 557 -31.29 -5.49 -28.25
CA ALA A 557 -32.03 -5.16 -29.48
C ALA A 557 -31.46 -5.91 -30.70
N LEU A 558 -32.34 -6.23 -31.66
CA LEU A 558 -31.98 -6.77 -32.97
C LEU A 558 -32.51 -5.82 -34.03
N GLU A 559 -31.63 -5.30 -34.89
CA GLU A 559 -31.99 -4.48 -36.05
C GLU A 559 -32.05 -5.34 -37.31
N LEU A 560 -33.20 -5.28 -38.00
CA LEU A 560 -33.49 -6.05 -39.21
C LEU A 560 -34.31 -5.18 -40.17
N HIS A 561 -33.79 -4.93 -41.37
CA HIS A 561 -34.51 -4.18 -42.41
C HIS A 561 -35.10 -5.10 -43.47
N ALA A 562 -36.21 -4.65 -44.08
CA ALA A 562 -36.82 -5.37 -45.19
C ALA A 562 -35.86 -5.45 -46.39
N GLY A 563 -35.57 -6.68 -46.84
CA GLY A 563 -34.68 -6.97 -47.97
C GLY A 563 -33.23 -7.29 -47.58
N ASP A 564 -32.84 -7.11 -46.31
CA ASP A 564 -31.49 -7.42 -45.86
C ASP A 564 -31.24 -8.93 -45.68
N THR A 565 -30.02 -9.36 -45.99
CA THR A 565 -29.49 -10.70 -45.69
C THR A 565 -28.66 -10.73 -44.41
N THR A 566 -28.61 -9.62 -43.68
CA THR A 566 -27.89 -9.43 -42.42
C THR A 566 -28.80 -8.85 -41.34
N ALA A 567 -28.43 -9.04 -40.07
CA ALA A 567 -29.10 -8.45 -38.91
C ALA A 567 -28.05 -8.07 -37.86
N ASP A 568 -28.26 -6.95 -37.17
CA ASP A 568 -27.32 -6.44 -36.16
C ASP A 568 -27.90 -6.61 -34.75
N LEU A 569 -27.19 -7.33 -33.88
CA LEU A 569 -27.58 -7.65 -32.52
C LEU A 569 -26.78 -6.84 -31.51
N THR A 570 -27.43 -6.29 -30.50
CA THR A 570 -26.79 -5.56 -29.38
C THR A 570 -27.12 -6.20 -28.03
N GLY A 571 -26.19 -6.16 -27.09
CA GLY A 571 -26.33 -6.87 -25.82
C GLY A 571 -25.05 -6.95 -24.98
N SER A 572 -24.93 -7.99 -24.17
CA SER A 572 -23.72 -8.36 -23.41
C SER A 572 -23.46 -9.86 -23.53
N SER A 573 -22.18 -10.25 -23.54
CA SER A 573 -21.71 -11.63 -23.77
C SER A 573 -22.28 -12.25 -25.05
N LEU A 574 -22.34 -11.43 -26.11
CA LEU A 574 -22.89 -11.85 -27.41
C LEU A 574 -22.00 -12.88 -28.13
N ASP A 575 -20.74 -13.04 -27.72
CA ASP A 575 -19.83 -14.09 -28.16
C ASP A 575 -20.40 -15.50 -27.95
N GLN A 576 -21.38 -15.66 -27.05
CA GLN A 576 -22.07 -16.92 -26.78
C GLN A 576 -23.14 -17.27 -27.82
N VAL A 577 -23.57 -16.33 -28.67
CA VAL A 577 -24.61 -16.57 -29.67
C VAL A 577 -24.07 -17.49 -30.76
N GLN A 578 -24.70 -18.65 -30.93
CA GLN A 578 -24.35 -19.62 -31.97
C GLN A 578 -25.13 -19.36 -33.25
N GLN A 579 -26.43 -19.09 -33.15
CA GLN A 579 -27.33 -18.94 -34.29
C GLN A 579 -28.58 -18.14 -33.92
N LEU A 580 -29.12 -17.40 -34.87
CA LEU A 580 -30.44 -16.77 -34.83
C LEU A 580 -31.37 -17.49 -35.83
N THR A 581 -32.59 -17.82 -35.39
CA THR A 581 -33.67 -18.31 -36.25
C THR A 581 -34.87 -17.39 -36.17
N ILE A 582 -35.33 -16.91 -37.33
CA ILE A 582 -36.49 -16.02 -37.45
C ILE A 582 -37.26 -16.34 -38.74
N ASN A 583 -38.57 -16.64 -38.65
CA ASN A 583 -39.42 -16.97 -39.81
C ASN A 583 -38.79 -17.99 -40.79
N ASN A 584 -38.24 -19.08 -40.25
CA ASN A 584 -37.49 -20.14 -40.96
C ASN A 584 -36.17 -19.71 -41.62
N LEU A 585 -35.72 -18.48 -41.41
CA LEU A 585 -34.41 -18.00 -41.82
C LEU A 585 -33.40 -18.27 -40.71
N ILE A 586 -32.24 -18.78 -41.09
CA ILE A 586 -31.14 -19.11 -40.18
C ILE A 586 -30.00 -18.13 -40.44
N PHE A 587 -29.68 -17.32 -39.44
CA PHE A 587 -28.54 -16.42 -39.45
C PHE A 587 -27.45 -16.95 -38.52
N THR A 588 -26.20 -16.85 -38.95
CA THR A 588 -25.01 -17.19 -38.14
C THR A 588 -24.13 -15.97 -37.94
N PRO A 589 -23.33 -15.92 -36.85
CA PRO A 589 -22.32 -14.88 -36.67
C PRO A 589 -21.49 -14.66 -37.93
N ALA A 590 -21.43 -13.42 -38.41
CA ALA A 590 -20.68 -13.08 -39.60
C ALA A 590 -19.18 -13.34 -39.34
N PRO A 591 -18.49 -14.12 -40.19
CA PRO A 591 -17.04 -14.24 -40.10
C PRO A 591 -16.41 -12.85 -40.32
N PRO A 592 -15.27 -12.55 -39.69
CA PRO A 592 -14.70 -11.20 -39.66
C PRO A 592 -14.45 -10.56 -41.04
N ASN A 593 -14.43 -11.35 -42.14
CA ASN A 593 -14.15 -10.88 -43.50
C ASN A 593 -14.98 -11.63 -44.58
N ILE A 594 -16.26 -11.31 -44.80
CA ILE A 594 -16.98 -11.69 -46.05
C ILE A 594 -17.84 -10.52 -46.57
N PRO A 595 -17.78 -10.20 -47.89
CA PRO A 595 -18.59 -9.14 -48.51
C PRO A 595 -20.07 -9.48 -48.59
N SER A 596 -20.93 -8.49 -48.31
CA SER A 596 -22.36 -8.54 -48.62
C SER A 596 -22.57 -8.14 -50.09
N ASN A 597 -23.23 -9.04 -50.84
CA ASN A 597 -23.70 -8.92 -52.21
C ASN A 597 -22.66 -8.94 -53.35
N GLN A 598 -22.94 -9.81 -54.33
CA GLN A 598 -22.37 -9.79 -55.68
C GLN A 598 -22.71 -8.44 -56.35
N ASP A 599 -21.81 -7.46 -56.26
CA ASP A 599 -21.36 -6.59 -57.38
C ASP A 599 -20.42 -5.44 -56.95
N THR A 600 -19.97 -5.36 -55.71
CA THR A 600 -18.94 -4.37 -55.32
C THR A 600 -17.89 -5.01 -54.42
N ALA A 601 -16.63 -4.90 -54.85
CA ALA A 601 -15.49 -5.51 -54.18
C ALA A 601 -15.11 -4.71 -52.93
N THR A 602 -15.52 -5.17 -51.73
CA THR A 602 -14.76 -5.32 -50.45
C THR A 602 -15.68 -5.30 -49.22
N PRO A 603 -15.35 -6.04 -48.14
CA PRO A 603 -16.25 -6.31 -47.01
C PRO A 603 -16.48 -5.11 -46.08
N THR A 604 -17.73 -4.93 -45.65
CA THR A 604 -18.06 -4.11 -44.47
C THR A 604 -17.48 -4.82 -43.23
N PRO A 605 -16.57 -4.19 -42.44
CA PRO A 605 -15.98 -4.83 -41.26
C PRO A 605 -17.03 -5.27 -40.25
N ALA A 606 -16.80 -6.39 -39.57
CA ALA A 606 -17.57 -6.76 -38.38
C ALA A 606 -17.43 -5.66 -37.29
N PRO A 607 -18.43 -5.49 -36.40
CA PRO A 607 -18.36 -4.50 -35.32
C PRO A 607 -17.09 -4.65 -34.49
N VAL A 608 -16.54 -3.52 -34.03
CA VAL A 608 -15.26 -3.43 -33.30
C VAL A 608 -15.31 -4.10 -31.91
N ASN A 609 -16.49 -4.55 -31.44
CA ASN A 609 -16.66 -5.14 -30.12
C ASN A 609 -17.70 -6.30 -30.12
N PRO A 610 -17.28 -7.55 -30.43
CA PRO A 610 -18.19 -8.70 -30.56
C PRO A 610 -18.93 -9.08 -29.27
N ASP A 611 -18.46 -8.63 -28.10
CA ASP A 611 -19.12 -8.90 -26.81
C ASP A 611 -20.41 -8.10 -26.64
N THR A 612 -20.53 -6.95 -27.31
CA THR A 612 -21.65 -6.00 -27.15
C THR A 612 -22.43 -5.73 -28.43
N GLN A 613 -21.80 -5.95 -29.60
CA GLN A 613 -22.42 -5.83 -30.92
C GLN A 613 -22.02 -7.00 -31.80
N LEU A 614 -23.00 -7.74 -32.31
CA LEU A 614 -22.79 -8.93 -33.15
C LEU A 614 -23.58 -8.83 -34.44
N ARG A 615 -22.88 -8.88 -35.59
CA ARG A 615 -23.53 -8.99 -36.89
C ARG A 615 -23.81 -10.45 -37.24
N LEU A 616 -25.03 -10.73 -37.64
CA LEU A 616 -25.53 -12.04 -38.05
C LEU A 616 -25.85 -11.99 -39.55
N THR A 617 -25.55 -13.06 -40.28
CA THR A 617 -25.74 -13.13 -41.74
C THR A 617 -26.38 -14.44 -42.17
N LEU A 618 -27.21 -14.39 -43.20
CA LEU A 618 -27.71 -15.57 -43.90
C LEU A 618 -26.58 -16.29 -44.64
N PRO A 619 -26.76 -17.57 -45.02
CA PRO A 619 -25.80 -18.27 -45.86
C PRO A 619 -25.49 -17.49 -47.15
N PRO A 620 -24.23 -17.55 -47.66
CA PRO A 620 -23.86 -16.88 -48.90
C PRO A 620 -24.80 -17.25 -50.07
N ASN A 621 -25.09 -16.30 -50.96
CA ASN A 621 -26.00 -16.44 -52.10
C ASN A 621 -27.48 -16.69 -51.75
N SER A 622 -27.90 -16.45 -50.50
CA SER A 622 -29.32 -16.46 -50.14
C SER A 622 -30.08 -15.34 -50.85
N GLN A 623 -31.30 -15.62 -51.34
CA GLN A 623 -32.20 -14.58 -51.84
C GLN A 623 -32.63 -13.67 -50.69
N ALA A 624 -32.79 -12.37 -50.98
CA ALA A 624 -33.29 -11.39 -50.03
C ALA A 624 -34.61 -11.87 -49.40
N PRO A 625 -34.70 -11.92 -48.06
CA PRO A 625 -35.91 -12.28 -47.35
C PRO A 625 -37.11 -11.43 -47.78
N LYS A 626 -38.26 -12.08 -48.05
CA LYS A 626 -39.53 -11.40 -48.33
C LYS A 626 -40.23 -10.95 -47.04
N LEU A 627 -39.51 -10.19 -46.21
CA LEU A 627 -40.05 -9.58 -44.99
C LEU A 627 -40.75 -8.26 -45.34
N ARG A 628 -41.88 -7.97 -44.70
CA ARG A 628 -42.62 -6.72 -44.93
C ARG A 628 -42.28 -5.73 -43.83
N VAL A 629 -42.21 -4.45 -44.20
CA VAL A 629 -42.00 -3.35 -43.25
C VAL A 629 -43.13 -3.36 -42.21
N GLY A 630 -42.76 -3.30 -40.94
CA GLY A 630 -43.70 -3.35 -39.81
C GLY A 630 -44.09 -4.76 -39.36
N ASP A 631 -43.55 -5.82 -39.97
CA ASP A 631 -43.75 -7.18 -39.44
C ASP A 631 -43.19 -7.28 -38.01
N HIS A 632 -44.04 -7.72 -37.07
CA HIS A 632 -43.62 -8.04 -35.70
C HIS A 632 -43.31 -9.53 -35.60
N LEU A 633 -42.04 -9.86 -35.39
CA LEU A 633 -41.51 -11.22 -35.38
C LEU A 633 -40.87 -11.54 -34.03
N THR A 634 -40.75 -12.81 -33.72
CA THR A 634 -39.96 -13.29 -32.56
C THR A 634 -38.68 -13.94 -33.06
N ALA A 635 -37.54 -13.35 -32.72
CA ALA A 635 -36.21 -13.86 -32.99
C ALA A 635 -35.82 -14.88 -31.90
N ASN A 636 -35.42 -16.10 -32.31
CA ASN A 636 -34.96 -17.15 -31.40
C ASN A 636 -33.45 -17.35 -31.56
N PHE A 637 -32.68 -17.15 -30.49
CA PHE A 637 -31.23 -17.27 -30.48
C PHE A 637 -30.81 -18.52 -29.74
N SER A 638 -30.06 -19.42 -30.37
CA SER A 638 -29.38 -20.51 -29.67
C SER A 638 -27.99 -20.06 -29.23
N LEU A 639 -27.64 -20.38 -27.99
CA LEU A 639 -26.33 -20.11 -27.41
C LEU A 639 -25.44 -21.35 -27.50
N LYS A 640 -24.12 -21.16 -27.46
CA LYS A 640 -23.11 -22.24 -27.50
C LYS A 640 -23.27 -23.27 -26.36
N ASP A 641 -23.90 -22.87 -25.24
CA ASP A 641 -24.18 -23.74 -24.09
C ASP A 641 -25.51 -24.51 -24.19
N GLY A 642 -26.23 -24.37 -25.32
CA GLY A 642 -27.49 -25.07 -25.60
C GLY A 642 -28.76 -24.37 -25.09
N ARG A 643 -28.65 -23.21 -24.41
CA ARG A 643 -29.82 -22.40 -24.04
C ARG A 643 -30.38 -21.64 -25.24
N THR A 644 -31.66 -21.26 -25.15
CA THR A 644 -32.34 -20.44 -26.16
C THR A 644 -32.85 -19.14 -25.53
N LEU A 645 -32.55 -17.99 -26.14
CA LEU A 645 -33.09 -16.69 -25.79
C LEU A 645 -34.05 -16.19 -26.87
N THR A 646 -35.01 -15.35 -26.52
CA THR A 646 -35.97 -14.78 -27.46
C THR A 646 -35.98 -13.26 -27.41
N LEU A 647 -36.19 -12.61 -28.55
CA LEU A 647 -36.29 -11.16 -28.65
C LEU A 647 -37.40 -10.78 -29.63
N PRO A 648 -38.34 -9.87 -29.28
CA PRO A 648 -39.25 -9.31 -30.25
C PRO A 648 -38.49 -8.38 -31.20
N VAL A 649 -38.77 -8.48 -32.50
CA VAL A 649 -38.19 -7.61 -33.52
C VAL A 649 -39.28 -7.05 -34.42
N THR A 650 -39.10 -5.81 -34.85
CA THR A 650 -39.97 -5.17 -35.84
C THR A 650 -39.13 -4.91 -37.09
N VAL A 651 -39.61 -5.35 -38.24
CA VAL A 651 -38.88 -5.18 -39.51
C VAL A 651 -38.92 -3.71 -39.93
N SER A 652 -37.75 -3.08 -39.98
CA SER A 652 -37.58 -1.68 -40.37
C SER A 652 -37.69 -1.48 -41.89
N PRO A 653 -37.94 -0.24 -42.37
CA PRO A 653 -37.95 0.09 -43.80
C PRO A 653 -36.66 -0.33 -44.51
N PRO A 654 -36.70 -0.64 -45.82
CA PRO A 654 -35.50 -0.94 -46.61
C PRO A 654 -34.48 0.18 -46.50
N ARG A 655 -33.21 -0.18 -46.32
CA ARG A 655 -32.12 0.78 -46.24
C ARG A 655 -31.96 1.55 -47.56
N PRO A 656 -31.61 2.85 -47.53
CA PRO A 656 -31.34 3.59 -48.75
C PRO A 656 -30.14 2.97 -49.47
N SER A 657 -30.20 2.91 -50.80
CA SER A 657 -29.12 2.36 -51.62
C SER A 657 -28.84 3.28 -52.81
N VAL A 658 -27.54 3.43 -53.09
CA VAL A 658 -27.03 4.18 -54.22
C VAL A 658 -25.94 3.38 -54.92
N THR A 659 -25.65 3.70 -56.17
CA THR A 659 -24.48 3.19 -56.89
C THR A 659 -23.68 4.35 -57.46
N LEU A 660 -22.36 4.22 -57.49
CA LEU A 660 -21.47 5.22 -58.10
C LEU A 660 -21.54 5.08 -59.63
N LEU A 661 -22.00 6.11 -60.32
CA LEU A 661 -22.08 6.13 -61.79
C LEU A 661 -20.77 6.57 -62.42
N SER A 662 -20.21 7.66 -61.90
CA SER A 662 -18.98 8.26 -62.40
C SER A 662 -18.36 9.16 -61.34
N LYS A 663 -17.05 9.39 -61.44
CA LYS A 663 -16.31 10.34 -60.62
C LYS A 663 -15.31 11.11 -61.48
N ASN A 664 -15.00 12.32 -61.06
CA ASN A 664 -14.03 13.20 -61.69
C ASN A 664 -13.23 13.94 -60.60
N ILE A 665 -11.92 13.83 -60.66
CA ILE A 665 -10.98 14.47 -59.75
C ILE A 665 -10.48 15.76 -60.39
N GLY A 666 -10.46 16.86 -59.63
CA GLY A 666 -9.89 18.13 -60.06
C GLY A 666 -8.46 17.96 -60.56
N GLN A 667 -8.12 18.58 -61.70
CA GLN A 667 -6.78 18.48 -62.27
C GLN A 667 -5.85 19.55 -61.68
N SER A 668 -4.76 19.13 -61.06
CA SER A 668 -3.67 20.03 -60.67
C SER A 668 -2.79 20.34 -61.88
N THR A 669 -2.76 21.59 -62.32
CA THR A 669 -2.12 21.99 -63.60
C THR A 669 -0.60 22.18 -63.52
N THR A 670 0.05 21.90 -62.38
CA THR A 670 1.46 22.30 -62.15
C THR A 670 2.34 21.33 -61.35
N THR A 671 1.91 20.11 -61.03
CA THR A 671 2.77 19.18 -60.25
C THR A 671 3.63 18.30 -61.17
N PRO A 672 4.90 18.03 -60.81
CA PRO A 672 5.76 17.09 -61.54
C PRO A 672 5.42 15.61 -61.24
N ILE A 673 4.46 15.35 -60.35
CA ILE A 673 4.08 14.01 -59.89
C ILE A 673 2.83 13.57 -60.65
N HIS A 674 2.95 12.47 -61.37
CA HIS A 674 1.85 11.80 -62.06
C HIS A 674 1.42 10.58 -61.25
N LEU A 675 0.21 10.65 -60.69
CA LEU A 675 -0.37 9.55 -59.93
C LEU A 675 -0.65 8.35 -60.83
N ALA A 676 -0.28 7.17 -60.36
CA ALA A 676 -0.46 5.92 -61.09
C ALA A 676 -1.88 5.35 -60.92
N ASP A 677 -2.46 5.51 -59.73
CA ASP A 677 -3.84 5.14 -59.47
C ASP A 677 -4.79 6.28 -59.85
N GLN A 678 -5.86 5.95 -60.58
CA GLN A 678 -6.90 6.91 -60.97
C GLN A 678 -7.88 7.20 -59.83
N ASP A 679 -7.82 6.41 -58.76
CA ASP A 679 -8.63 6.56 -57.56
C ASP A 679 -7.92 7.39 -56.47
N ASP A 680 -6.66 7.78 -56.70
CA ASP A 680 -5.92 8.69 -55.82
C ASP A 680 -6.41 10.13 -56.00
N LEU A 681 -6.95 10.69 -54.93
CA LEU A 681 -7.40 12.07 -54.82
C LEU A 681 -6.34 12.89 -54.08
N PRO A 682 -5.65 13.83 -54.74
CA PRO A 682 -4.82 14.80 -54.05
C PRO A 682 -5.65 15.62 -53.06
N ALA A 683 -5.17 15.77 -51.82
CA ALA A 683 -5.93 16.42 -50.76
C ALA A 683 -6.31 17.88 -51.01
N ASP A 684 -5.62 18.57 -51.92
CA ASP A 684 -5.88 19.94 -52.36
C ASP A 684 -6.85 20.05 -53.54
N GLN A 685 -7.33 18.93 -54.08
CA GLN A 685 -8.24 18.89 -55.24
C GLN A 685 -9.67 18.51 -54.83
N GLN A 686 -10.65 19.06 -55.57
CA GLN A 686 -12.05 18.70 -55.37
C GLN A 686 -12.41 17.43 -56.14
N LEU A 687 -13.26 16.60 -55.55
CA LEU A 687 -13.85 15.42 -56.19
C LEU A 687 -15.32 15.71 -56.52
N THR A 688 -15.72 15.51 -57.77
CA THR A 688 -17.12 15.54 -58.17
C THR A 688 -17.55 14.17 -58.65
N PHE A 689 -18.65 13.64 -58.13
CA PHE A 689 -19.12 12.30 -58.46
C PHE A 689 -20.64 12.23 -58.59
N SER A 690 -21.12 11.31 -59.43
CA SER A 690 -22.54 11.07 -59.64
C SER A 690 -22.98 9.74 -59.07
N LEU A 691 -24.12 9.76 -58.37
CA LEU A 691 -24.73 8.59 -57.77
C LEU A 691 -26.10 8.32 -58.40
N LYS A 692 -26.47 7.04 -58.52
CA LYS A 692 -27.82 6.60 -58.87
C LYS A 692 -28.49 5.96 -57.66
N SER A 693 -29.67 6.45 -57.27
CA SER A 693 -30.49 5.80 -56.24
C SER A 693 -31.55 4.90 -56.85
N ILE A 694 -31.82 3.76 -56.21
CA ILE A 694 -32.86 2.80 -56.66
C ILE A 694 -34.26 3.40 -56.47
N ALA A 695 -34.52 4.01 -55.32
CA ALA A 695 -35.74 4.76 -55.03
C ALA A 695 -35.51 6.28 -55.19
N PRO A 696 -36.58 7.11 -55.33
CA PRO A 696 -36.44 8.56 -55.34
C PRO A 696 -35.71 9.07 -54.10
N PHE A 697 -34.59 9.77 -54.27
CA PHE A 697 -33.78 10.27 -53.17
C PHE A 697 -34.45 11.49 -52.51
N PRO A 698 -34.71 11.46 -51.19
CA PRO A 698 -35.40 12.55 -50.52
C PRO A 698 -34.51 13.81 -50.47
N ARG A 699 -35.12 15.00 -50.59
CA ARG A 699 -34.38 16.28 -50.54
C ARG A 699 -33.66 16.53 -49.20
N THR A 700 -34.17 15.92 -48.13
CA THR A 700 -33.57 15.97 -46.79
C THR A 700 -32.64 14.78 -46.52
N GLY A 701 -32.48 13.87 -47.48
CA GLY A 701 -31.48 12.81 -47.43
C GLY A 701 -30.06 13.36 -47.56
N LYS A 702 -29.11 12.55 -47.11
CA LYS A 702 -27.70 12.92 -47.02
C LYS A 702 -26.82 11.83 -47.64
N ILE A 703 -25.63 12.20 -48.10
CA ILE A 703 -24.55 11.25 -48.40
C ILE A 703 -23.47 11.46 -47.36
N GLU A 704 -23.18 10.42 -46.59
CA GLU A 704 -22.08 10.41 -45.64
C GLU A 704 -20.80 9.98 -46.36
N VAL A 705 -19.69 10.62 -46.05
CA VAL A 705 -18.36 10.24 -46.55
C VAL A 705 -17.43 10.13 -45.35
N SER A 706 -16.80 8.97 -45.20
CA SER A 706 -15.94 8.68 -44.04
C SER A 706 -14.78 7.77 -44.42
N ASN A 707 -13.76 7.68 -43.57
CA ASN A 707 -12.74 6.64 -43.64
C ASN A 707 -13.13 5.40 -42.80
N ALA A 708 -12.26 4.39 -42.72
CA ALA A 708 -12.59 3.10 -42.12
C ALA A 708 -12.83 3.16 -40.60
N ASP A 709 -12.08 3.99 -39.89
CA ASP A 709 -12.12 4.16 -38.43
C ASP A 709 -12.98 5.34 -37.95
N ASP A 710 -13.66 6.02 -38.89
CA ASP A 710 -14.54 7.17 -38.66
C ASP A 710 -13.85 8.42 -38.11
N SER A 711 -12.51 8.47 -38.13
CA SER A 711 -11.74 9.66 -37.75
C SER A 711 -11.86 10.81 -38.75
N LEU A 712 -12.17 10.51 -40.01
CA LEU A 712 -12.52 11.47 -41.05
C LEU A 712 -13.99 11.28 -41.39
N HIS A 713 -14.85 12.26 -41.11
CA HIS A 713 -16.28 12.13 -41.37
C HIS A 713 -16.89 13.46 -41.83
N THR A 714 -17.61 13.44 -42.95
CA THR A 714 -18.38 14.59 -43.46
C THR A 714 -19.71 14.15 -44.06
N THR A 715 -20.60 15.12 -44.26
CA THR A 715 -21.94 14.89 -44.79
C THR A 715 -22.24 15.85 -45.94
N LEU A 716 -22.62 15.28 -47.08
CA LEU A 716 -23.07 16.00 -48.26
C LEU A 716 -24.60 16.07 -48.27
N SER A 717 -25.15 17.26 -48.50
CA SER A 717 -26.59 17.50 -48.46
C SER A 717 -26.99 18.62 -49.39
N VAL A 718 -28.27 18.64 -49.77
CA VAL A 718 -28.82 19.71 -50.63
C VAL A 718 -28.73 21.07 -49.95
N ALA A 719 -28.91 21.11 -48.63
CA ALA A 719 -28.83 22.34 -47.84
C ALA A 719 -27.41 22.93 -47.76
N SER A 720 -26.38 22.07 -47.76
CA SER A 720 -24.98 22.48 -47.75
C SER A 720 -24.44 22.85 -49.14
N GLY A 721 -25.23 22.65 -50.20
CA GLY A 721 -24.86 23.02 -51.58
C GLY A 721 -23.83 22.10 -52.25
N ASN A 722 -23.35 21.07 -51.55
CA ASN A 722 -22.39 20.08 -52.03
C ASN A 722 -23.06 18.78 -52.53
N LEU A 723 -24.39 18.75 -52.58
CA LEU A 723 -25.20 17.70 -53.19
C LEU A 723 -26.32 18.33 -54.02
N VAL A 724 -26.42 17.94 -55.29
CA VAL A 724 -27.41 18.45 -56.24
C VAL A 724 -28.20 17.28 -56.81
N LEU A 725 -29.53 17.36 -56.80
CA LEU A 725 -30.40 16.36 -57.43
C LEU A 725 -30.63 16.75 -58.89
N GLN A 726 -29.98 16.05 -59.83
CA GLN A 726 -30.21 16.26 -61.27
C GLN A 726 -31.63 15.82 -61.66
N ASN A 727 -32.13 14.75 -61.05
CA ASN A 727 -33.49 14.26 -61.11
C ASN A 727 -33.77 13.43 -59.82
N PRO A 728 -34.99 12.89 -59.60
CA PRO A 728 -35.29 12.16 -58.35
C PRO A 728 -34.39 10.94 -58.07
N HIS A 729 -33.66 10.42 -59.06
CA HIS A 729 -32.82 9.22 -58.91
C HIS A 729 -31.33 9.45 -59.17
N THR A 730 -30.93 10.65 -59.58
CA THR A 730 -29.53 10.94 -59.96
C THR A 730 -29.05 12.13 -59.16
N LEU A 731 -27.99 11.89 -58.38
CA LEU A 731 -27.35 12.88 -57.55
C LEU A 731 -25.99 13.26 -58.15
N LEU A 732 -25.60 14.52 -57.98
CA LEU A 732 -24.27 15.03 -58.25
C LEU A 732 -23.72 15.58 -56.93
N ALA A 733 -22.61 15.02 -56.47
CA ALA A 733 -21.98 15.36 -55.21
C ALA A 733 -20.61 15.97 -55.47
N THR A 734 -20.22 16.93 -54.62
CA THR A 734 -18.90 17.56 -54.64
C THR A 734 -18.30 17.46 -53.25
N LEU A 735 -17.07 16.96 -53.16
CA LEU A 735 -16.30 16.83 -51.92
C LEU A 735 -15.04 17.69 -52.05
N ASP A 736 -14.75 18.47 -51.00
CA ASP A 736 -13.53 19.28 -50.89
C ASP A 736 -12.75 18.79 -49.67
N PRO A 737 -11.81 17.84 -49.83
CA PRO A 737 -11.16 17.17 -48.70
C PRO A 737 -10.43 18.12 -47.77
N LEU A 738 -9.75 19.14 -48.32
CA LEU A 738 -9.01 20.11 -47.51
C LEU A 738 -9.95 20.92 -46.62
N LYS A 739 -11.12 21.30 -47.15
CA LYS A 739 -12.15 22.01 -46.38
C LYS A 739 -12.87 21.11 -45.39
N ASP A 740 -13.21 19.89 -45.79
CA ASP A 740 -14.09 19.01 -45.03
C ASP A 740 -13.34 18.20 -43.95
N PHE A 741 -12.07 17.87 -44.18
CA PHE A 741 -11.27 17.02 -43.28
C PHE A 741 -9.97 17.67 -42.76
N GLY A 742 -9.48 18.72 -43.42
CA GLY A 742 -8.25 19.42 -43.06
C GLY A 742 -6.96 18.77 -43.61
N ALA A 743 -5.82 19.42 -43.37
CA ALA A 743 -4.54 19.09 -44.02
C ALA A 743 -3.88 17.76 -43.58
N SER A 744 -4.39 17.15 -42.49
CA SER A 744 -3.86 15.89 -41.96
C SER A 744 -4.66 14.66 -42.41
N ALA A 745 -5.64 14.83 -43.29
CA ALA A 745 -6.49 13.75 -43.80
C ALA A 745 -5.79 12.96 -44.92
N PHE A 746 -5.81 11.63 -44.81
CA PHE A 746 -5.26 10.69 -45.80
C PHE A 746 -5.92 9.31 -45.67
N GLY A 747 -5.74 8.48 -46.69
CA GLY A 747 -6.21 7.09 -46.72
C GLY A 747 -7.54 6.88 -47.45
N PRO A 748 -8.05 5.64 -47.48
CA PRO A 748 -9.23 5.26 -48.25
C PRO A 748 -10.51 5.89 -47.69
N LEU A 749 -11.30 6.50 -48.58
CA LEU A 749 -12.61 7.06 -48.31
C LEU A 749 -13.72 6.18 -48.88
N ARG A 750 -14.81 6.10 -48.13
CA ARG A 750 -16.05 5.40 -48.48
C ARG A 750 -17.23 6.36 -48.32
N LEU A 751 -18.33 6.07 -49.02
CA LEU A 751 -19.57 6.83 -48.93
C LEU A 751 -20.77 5.92 -48.65
N ARG A 752 -21.83 6.46 -48.04
CA ARG A 752 -23.13 5.78 -47.93
C ARG A 752 -24.29 6.78 -47.95
N PRO A 753 -25.48 6.39 -48.43
CA PRO A 753 -26.66 7.24 -48.33
C PRO A 753 -27.26 7.15 -46.93
N VAL A 754 -27.87 8.24 -46.47
CA VAL A 754 -28.57 8.33 -45.18
C VAL A 754 -29.96 8.94 -45.40
N SER A 755 -30.97 8.22 -44.96
CA SER A 755 -32.37 8.64 -45.03
C SER A 755 -32.69 9.75 -44.00
N PRO A 756 -33.78 10.51 -44.17
CA PRO A 756 -34.15 11.60 -43.26
C PRO A 756 -34.43 11.16 -41.82
N ASP A 757 -34.79 9.90 -41.62
CA ASP A 757 -35.03 9.25 -40.32
C ASP A 757 -33.74 8.75 -39.66
N GLY A 758 -32.57 8.94 -40.30
CA GLY A 758 -31.27 8.48 -39.82
C GLY A 758 -30.91 7.06 -40.27
N THR A 759 -31.78 6.35 -41.00
CA THR A 759 -31.47 5.02 -41.51
C THR A 759 -30.31 5.10 -42.51
N THR A 760 -29.23 4.37 -42.24
CA THR A 760 -28.01 4.38 -43.08
C THR A 760 -28.03 3.25 -44.11
N GLY A 761 -27.49 3.51 -45.30
CA GLY A 761 -27.25 2.52 -46.34
C GLY A 761 -25.89 1.84 -46.21
N ASP A 762 -25.59 0.95 -47.15
CA ASP A 762 -24.29 0.27 -47.19
C ASP A 762 -23.17 1.22 -47.64
N TRP A 763 -21.97 0.99 -47.10
CA TRP A 763 -20.75 1.71 -47.48
C TRP A 763 -20.27 1.26 -48.86
N LEU A 764 -19.87 2.23 -49.68
CA LEU A 764 -19.29 2.04 -51.01
C LEU A 764 -17.90 2.69 -51.06
N PRO A 765 -16.88 2.05 -51.64
CA PRO A 765 -15.58 2.69 -51.84
C PRO A 765 -15.71 3.90 -52.76
N LEU A 766 -14.97 4.98 -52.46
CA LEU A 766 -15.00 6.21 -53.24
C LEU A 766 -13.66 6.50 -53.92
N VAL A 767 -12.62 6.80 -53.15
CA VAL A 767 -11.26 7.22 -53.58
C VAL A 767 -10.26 7.00 -52.44
N THR A 768 -8.96 7.07 -52.72
CA THR A 768 -7.90 7.16 -51.70
C THR A 768 -7.40 8.59 -51.60
N LEU A 769 -7.47 9.18 -50.41
CA LEU A 769 -6.99 10.55 -50.18
C LEU A 769 -5.47 10.53 -49.97
N VAL A 770 -4.74 11.22 -50.85
CA VAL A 770 -3.26 11.28 -50.81
C VAL A 770 -2.75 12.71 -50.69
N ARG A 771 -1.73 12.92 -49.87
CA ARG A 771 -1.05 14.22 -49.76
C ARG A 771 0.21 14.20 -50.63
N LEU A 772 0.34 15.21 -51.48
CA LEU A 772 1.49 15.33 -52.39
C LEU A 772 2.59 16.22 -51.79
N PRO A 773 3.86 15.80 -51.86
CA PRO A 773 4.97 16.69 -51.59
C PRO A 773 5.14 17.70 -52.73
N THR A 774 5.83 18.80 -52.48
CA THR A 774 6.27 19.69 -53.56
C THR A 774 7.72 19.39 -53.91
N LEU A 775 7.97 19.02 -55.16
CA LEU A 775 9.31 18.74 -55.66
C LEU A 775 9.77 19.91 -56.52
N LYS A 776 11.01 20.36 -56.30
CA LYS A 776 11.56 21.56 -56.91
C LYS A 776 12.63 21.24 -57.94
N ASP A 777 13.77 20.71 -57.51
CA ASP A 777 14.94 20.49 -58.37
C ASP A 777 15.52 19.08 -58.18
N LEU A 778 16.05 18.49 -59.25
CA LEU A 778 16.82 17.24 -59.21
C LEU A 778 18.27 17.54 -59.63
N HIS A 779 19.19 17.46 -58.67
CA HIS A 779 20.61 17.76 -58.88
C HIS A 779 21.43 16.48 -58.92
N CYS A 780 22.09 16.20 -60.04
CA CYS A 780 22.93 15.01 -60.22
C CYS A 780 24.41 15.38 -60.42
N PRO A 781 25.35 14.71 -59.73
CA PRO A 781 26.78 14.80 -60.05
C PRO A 781 27.06 14.30 -61.48
N ALA A 782 28.16 14.75 -62.09
CA ALA A 782 28.58 14.22 -63.40
C ALA A 782 29.01 12.74 -63.34
N ASP A 783 29.48 12.27 -62.18
CA ASP A 783 29.78 10.87 -61.92
C ASP A 783 28.49 10.08 -61.66
N THR A 784 28.18 9.12 -62.54
CA THR A 784 26.97 8.29 -62.47
C THR A 784 27.01 7.26 -61.35
N ALA A 785 28.17 7.03 -60.72
CA ALA A 785 28.29 6.20 -59.53
C ALA A 785 27.83 6.92 -58.25
N LEU A 786 27.73 8.26 -58.27
CA LEU A 786 27.27 9.07 -57.15
C LEU A 786 25.76 9.35 -57.25
N PRO A 787 25.03 9.34 -56.12
CA PRO A 787 23.59 9.56 -56.13
C PRO A 787 23.24 11.03 -56.41
N CYS A 788 22.05 11.25 -56.95
CA CYS A 788 21.45 12.56 -57.12
C CYS A 788 20.75 13.04 -55.84
N THR A 789 20.46 14.34 -55.79
CA THR A 789 19.72 15.00 -54.71
C THR A 789 18.45 15.63 -55.25
N VAL A 790 17.29 15.17 -54.77
CA VAL A 790 15.97 15.77 -55.03
C VAL A 790 15.67 16.78 -53.93
N THR A 791 15.33 18.02 -54.26
CA THR A 791 14.97 19.06 -53.28
C THR A 791 13.48 19.40 -53.35
N GLY A 792 12.90 19.82 -52.22
CA GLY A 792 11.48 20.12 -52.14
C GLY A 792 11.00 20.46 -50.74
N SER A 793 9.68 20.42 -50.54
CA SER A 793 9.06 20.53 -49.22
C SER A 793 8.00 19.44 -49.01
N SER A 794 7.68 19.20 -47.74
CA SER A 794 6.82 18.08 -47.31
C SER A 794 7.31 16.71 -47.80
N LEU A 795 8.63 16.55 -47.98
CA LEU A 795 9.24 15.29 -48.45
C LEU A 795 9.03 14.12 -47.49
N TYR A 796 8.59 14.38 -46.26
CA TYR A 796 8.15 13.36 -45.32
C TYR A 796 6.90 12.59 -45.79
N LEU A 797 6.14 13.13 -46.75
CA LEU A 797 5.00 12.45 -47.39
C LEU A 797 5.43 11.34 -48.35
N VAL A 798 6.71 11.30 -48.71
CA VAL A 798 7.29 10.22 -49.52
C VAL A 798 7.66 9.07 -48.60
N ASP A 799 7.26 7.86 -48.98
CA ASP A 799 7.70 6.62 -48.34
C ASP A 799 9.07 6.20 -48.90
N SER A 800 9.17 6.11 -50.22
CA SER A 800 10.38 5.68 -50.91
C SER A 800 10.48 6.25 -52.31
N ILE A 801 11.72 6.39 -52.82
CA ILE A 801 12.02 6.80 -54.20
C ILE A 801 12.94 5.79 -54.88
N ALA A 802 12.74 5.56 -56.17
CA ALA A 802 13.52 4.61 -56.97
C ALA A 802 13.64 5.06 -58.43
N THR A 803 14.58 4.47 -59.16
CA THR A 803 14.79 4.72 -60.59
C THR A 803 13.91 3.85 -61.51
N ASP A 804 13.25 2.84 -60.94
CA ASP A 804 12.40 1.88 -61.64
C ASP A 804 11.06 1.67 -60.91
N SER A 805 10.01 1.34 -61.65
CA SER A 805 8.65 1.15 -61.10
C SER A 805 8.51 -0.09 -60.20
N ALA A 806 9.46 -1.03 -60.26
CA ALA A 806 9.50 -2.20 -59.39
C ALA A 806 10.18 -1.92 -58.04
N PHE A 807 10.77 -0.72 -57.85
CA PHE A 807 11.51 -0.32 -56.65
C PHE A 807 12.62 -1.33 -56.29
N THR A 808 13.43 -1.72 -57.28
CA THR A 808 14.48 -2.74 -57.11
C THR A 808 15.60 -2.28 -56.17
N SER A 809 15.91 -0.98 -56.14
CA SER A 809 16.90 -0.38 -55.24
C SER A 809 16.40 0.97 -54.70
N PRO A 810 15.42 0.94 -53.78
CA PRO A 810 14.75 2.15 -53.34
C PRO A 810 15.54 2.86 -52.24
N THR A 811 15.46 4.18 -52.21
CA THR A 811 15.83 4.97 -51.04
C THR A 811 14.58 5.23 -50.21
N THR A 812 14.52 4.64 -49.02
CA THR A 812 13.42 4.80 -48.07
C THR A 812 13.60 6.09 -47.27
N VAL A 813 12.52 6.85 -47.11
CA VAL A 813 12.48 8.02 -46.23
C VAL A 813 12.15 7.52 -44.82
N PRO A 814 12.91 7.89 -43.77
CA PRO A 814 12.61 7.46 -42.41
C PRO A 814 11.39 8.20 -41.84
N GLU A 815 10.71 7.59 -40.87
CA GLU A 815 9.68 8.26 -40.07
C GLU A 815 10.29 9.46 -39.31
N GLY A 816 9.52 10.54 -39.15
CA GLY A 816 10.00 11.76 -38.50
C GLY A 816 10.98 12.60 -39.34
N PHE A 817 11.16 12.30 -40.63
CA PHE A 817 11.98 13.10 -41.52
C PHE A 817 11.47 14.54 -41.63
N VAL A 818 12.32 15.53 -41.38
CA VAL A 818 11.98 16.97 -41.47
C VAL A 818 12.87 17.74 -42.46
N GLY A 819 13.62 17.02 -43.30
CA GLY A 819 14.53 17.59 -44.27
C GLY A 819 13.85 18.10 -45.54
N THR A 820 14.60 18.87 -46.33
CA THR A 820 14.17 19.45 -47.63
C THR A 820 14.89 18.83 -48.83
N ALA A 821 15.64 17.74 -48.62
CA ALA A 821 16.38 17.05 -49.67
C ALA A 821 16.41 15.53 -49.45
N LEU A 822 16.21 14.75 -50.52
CA LEU A 822 16.30 13.29 -50.54
C LEU A 822 17.38 12.82 -51.51
N THR A 823 18.04 11.71 -51.18
CA THR A 823 19.03 11.07 -52.04
C THR A 823 18.35 10.07 -52.96
N LEU A 824 18.62 10.16 -54.26
CA LEU A 824 18.06 9.29 -55.30
C LEU A 824 19.22 8.62 -56.06
N PRO A 825 19.24 7.29 -56.25
CA PRO A 825 20.20 6.65 -57.14
C PRO A 825 20.16 7.29 -58.54
N HIS A 826 21.32 7.43 -59.18
CA HIS A 826 21.42 8.22 -60.42
C HIS A 826 20.49 7.65 -61.51
N PRO A 827 19.45 8.39 -61.97
CA PRO A 827 18.49 7.87 -62.94
C PRO A 827 19.10 7.87 -64.35
N ALA A 828 18.90 6.78 -65.10
CA ALA A 828 19.46 6.64 -66.45
C ALA A 828 18.78 7.54 -67.51
N LYS A 829 17.59 8.07 -67.22
CA LYS A 829 16.79 8.96 -68.08
C LYS A 829 16.08 10.00 -67.19
N THR A 830 15.52 11.03 -67.80
CA THR A 830 14.69 12.02 -67.08
C THR A 830 13.48 11.33 -66.44
N GLY A 831 13.32 11.53 -65.15
CA GLY A 831 12.22 11.01 -64.34
C GLY A 831 12.62 9.86 -63.42
N PHE A 832 11.82 9.67 -62.37
CA PHE A 832 12.00 8.62 -61.37
C PHE A 832 10.63 8.24 -60.77
N PHE A 833 10.60 7.25 -59.89
CA PHE A 833 9.38 6.78 -59.25
C PHE A 833 9.38 7.11 -57.76
N LEU A 834 8.22 7.45 -57.21
CA LEU A 834 8.02 7.58 -55.77
C LEU A 834 6.77 6.82 -55.30
N ARG A 835 6.84 6.32 -54.07
CA ARG A 835 5.69 5.83 -53.31
C ARG A 835 5.34 6.86 -52.25
N LEU A 836 4.06 7.17 -52.11
CA LEU A 836 3.57 8.07 -51.08
C LEU A 836 3.39 7.28 -49.78
N ARG A 837 3.48 7.92 -48.62
CA ARG A 837 3.13 7.25 -47.35
C ARG A 837 1.63 6.96 -47.25
N ASP A 838 0.83 7.79 -47.89
CA ASP A 838 -0.63 7.71 -47.85
C ASP A 838 -1.19 6.59 -48.75
N ASP A 839 -0.45 6.23 -49.81
CA ASP A 839 -0.59 4.97 -50.55
C ASP A 839 0.82 4.43 -50.92
N PRO A 840 1.37 3.49 -50.14
CA PRO A 840 2.69 2.94 -50.38
C PRO A 840 2.71 1.89 -51.50
N THR A 841 1.58 1.56 -52.10
CA THR A 841 1.49 0.52 -53.13
C THR A 841 1.66 1.08 -54.54
N ALA A 842 1.16 2.30 -54.81
CA ALA A 842 1.28 2.95 -56.11
C ALA A 842 2.70 3.44 -56.43
N ALA A 843 3.19 3.07 -57.62
CA ALA A 843 4.46 3.54 -58.18
C ALA A 843 4.24 4.81 -59.02
N ASN A 844 4.21 5.97 -58.38
CA ASN A 844 3.93 7.25 -59.02
C ASN A 844 5.13 7.77 -59.82
N ILE A 845 4.88 8.34 -61.00
CA ILE A 845 5.94 8.82 -61.90
C ILE A 845 6.24 10.28 -61.58
N VAL A 846 7.51 10.63 -61.45
CA VAL A 846 7.97 12.01 -61.31
C VAL A 846 8.73 12.43 -62.54
N ILE A 847 8.37 13.59 -63.11
CA ILE A 847 9.07 14.19 -64.24
C ILE A 847 9.70 15.51 -63.78
N LEU A 848 11.02 15.47 -63.53
CA LEU A 848 11.83 16.64 -63.19
C LEU A 848 13.09 16.69 -64.08
N PRO A 849 13.49 17.88 -64.55
CA PRO A 849 14.72 18.04 -65.32
C PRO A 849 15.95 17.78 -64.44
N ILE A 850 16.95 17.10 -64.98
CA ILE A 850 18.22 16.84 -64.30
C ILE A 850 19.11 18.08 -64.43
N LEU A 851 19.53 18.66 -63.29
CA LEU A 851 20.48 19.76 -63.20
C LEU A 851 21.86 19.21 -62.78
N LEU A 852 22.92 19.53 -63.53
CA LEU A 852 24.27 19.08 -63.18
C LEU A 852 24.82 19.87 -61.99
N GLN A 853 25.32 19.17 -60.97
CA GLN A 853 25.99 19.81 -59.83
C GLN A 853 27.36 20.39 -60.25
N PRO A 854 27.70 21.63 -59.87
CA PRO A 854 29.04 22.17 -60.08
C PRO A 854 30.07 21.40 -59.23
N SER A 855 31.17 20.96 -59.84
CA SER A 855 32.26 20.27 -59.15
C SER A 855 32.93 21.18 -58.11
N SER A 856 32.87 20.81 -56.83
CA SER A 856 33.62 21.48 -55.76
C SER A 856 35.13 21.42 -56.03
N PRO A 857 35.90 22.51 -55.85
CA PRO A 857 37.35 22.51 -56.10
C PRO A 857 38.10 21.68 -55.05
N THR A 858 38.96 20.80 -55.54
CA THR A 858 39.88 19.95 -54.77
C THR A 858 40.84 20.79 -53.92
N PRO A 859 41.11 20.46 -52.64
CA PRO A 859 42.22 21.06 -51.92
C PRO A 859 43.53 20.49 -52.46
N ASN A 860 44.33 21.32 -53.14
CA ASN A 860 45.68 20.97 -53.57
C ASN A 860 46.62 20.82 -52.35
N ALA A 861 47.40 19.75 -52.35
CA ALA A 861 48.49 19.51 -51.41
C ALA A 861 49.76 20.27 -51.83
N SER A 862 50.39 21.00 -50.90
CA SER A 862 51.82 21.44 -50.79
C SER A 862 51.87 22.59 -49.75
N ALA A 863 52.80 22.75 -48.79
CA ALA A 863 54.09 22.15 -48.50
C ALA A 863 54.47 22.37 -47.01
N THR A 864 55.42 21.56 -46.55
CA THR A 864 56.18 21.47 -45.28
C THR A 864 56.63 22.76 -44.56
N ALA A 865 56.58 22.76 -43.21
CA ALA A 865 57.69 23.22 -42.34
C ALA A 865 57.53 22.82 -40.85
N ALA A 866 58.58 22.19 -40.31
CA ALA A 866 59.10 22.20 -38.93
C ALA A 866 58.24 21.71 -37.72
N GLY A 867 58.78 20.72 -36.98
CA GLY A 867 58.32 20.29 -35.65
C GLY A 867 58.60 21.32 -34.53
N PRO A 868 58.22 21.05 -33.26
CA PRO A 868 58.95 20.03 -32.50
C PRO A 868 58.15 19.21 -31.44
N ARG A 869 58.79 18.11 -31.03
CA ARG A 869 58.82 17.44 -29.71
C ARG A 869 57.51 16.94 -29.07
N ILE A 870 57.42 15.62 -29.02
CA ILE A 870 56.78 14.85 -27.95
C ILE A 870 57.79 14.67 -26.81
N LEU A 871 57.37 14.94 -25.56
CA LEU A 871 57.82 14.22 -24.37
C LEU A 871 56.59 13.50 -23.78
N PRO A 872 56.73 12.24 -23.34
CA PRO A 872 55.59 11.35 -23.11
C PRO A 872 55.05 11.45 -21.68
N LYS A 873 53.83 10.91 -21.51
CA LYS A 873 53.22 10.36 -20.30
C LYS A 873 53.92 10.67 -18.96
N ASN A 874 53.18 11.35 -18.09
CA ASN A 874 52.47 10.65 -17.02
C ASN A 874 50.96 10.83 -17.21
#